data_AF-A0A5N0IGM6-F1
#
_entry.id   AF-A0A5N0IGM6-F1
#
_cell.length_a   1.000
_cell.length_b   1.000
_cell.length_c   1.000
_cell.angle_alpha   90.00
_cell.angle_beta   90.00
_cell.angle_gamma   90.00
#
_symmetry.space_group_name_H-M   'P 1'
#
loop_
_entity.id
_entity.type
_entity.pdbx_description
1 polymer ?
#
loop_
_entity_poly.entity_id
_entity_poly.type
_entity_poly.pdbx_seq_one_letter_code
_entity_poly.pdbx_strand_id
1 'polypeptide(L)'
;MKDPEFHPPNSGQRPTVGRHARKTICLNMIVKDEAEVIGECLASVKPLIDYWVIVDTGSSDDTRDVIEKTLAEIPGELHQRPWVNFAHNRNEALELAKNKGDYVLLIDADEVLQYSKDFVLPPLEKDLYYIIVRQVGAAHIKRNGLINNHLQWTWRGVIHEFITCPDAKTAEVLPGIINICNPRRKGVSGRSRESEKVKYLRDAKILEQALQDEPDNSRYAYYLGISYAAAGEPELAKKSFEKRIAMASTDLEENYSAAYNLGVVELELNNADAARRAFYRANSLRPARAEPLLQLAKIYRQENNVLLGYLLSKHALSLPYPTGDLCVEYVVYDHTLLIEFANCALLLEKFDEGLDACDKLLANPNLPSEFRPHVRANYELARKKLASMNRPPHSPVIVGARPAGSPHSASGSPGNDGPIFIGGAQRSGTTLMRVMLDCHPRICCGVELMVLPVVAEHYKFLTGRNLEVMHSYGNTRSDVQRYCRAFVEDLVETFRRRAGKPRWAEKTPQNILYMVLLGEIFPDAKFIHMLRDGRDVACSLVTMDWIDKTTGRKFEFVESITGAARYWRDMVTRGRQQAAHPSLAGRVLEVRYEALVTEPAATMRQVLAFVGEDWDDAVLSHHTKHRPGEVVEPSTAQVTKPLYHTAVHRWQHDMTEADKAAFKAQAGDLLTELGYADTHW
;
A
#
# COMPACT_ATOMS: atom_id res chain seq x y z
N MET A 1 5.60 6.64 28.15
CA MET A 1 6.53 7.20 29.15
C MET A 1 7.00 8.54 28.62
N LYS A 2 6.99 9.61 29.41
CA LYS A 2 7.59 10.88 28.98
C LYS A 2 9.08 10.64 28.75
N ASP A 3 9.55 11.02 27.58
CA ASP A 3 10.95 10.97 27.21
C ASP A 3 11.71 11.94 28.16
N PRO A 4 12.78 11.52 28.85
CA PRO A 4 13.51 12.43 29.72
C PRO A 4 14.06 13.61 28.93
N GLU A 5 13.99 14.83 29.49
CA GLU A 5 14.60 16.01 28.87
C GLU A 5 16.13 15.87 28.90
N PHE A 6 16.74 15.84 27.70
CA PHE A 6 18.19 15.83 27.51
C PHE A 6 18.66 17.24 27.17
N HIS A 7 19.79 17.65 27.73
CA HIS A 7 20.36 18.99 27.54
C HIS A 7 21.78 18.91 26.96
N PRO A 8 22.21 19.93 26.19
CA PRO A 8 23.63 20.11 25.89
C PRO A 8 24.44 20.24 27.19
N PRO A 9 25.73 19.87 27.19
CA PRO A 9 26.52 19.78 28.41
C PRO A 9 26.50 21.10 29.19
N ASN A 10 26.12 21.04 30.46
CA ASN A 10 26.30 22.16 31.38
C ASN A 10 27.80 22.40 31.53
N SER A 11 28.26 23.55 31.06
CA SER A 11 29.67 23.96 31.14
C SER A 11 30.09 24.05 32.61
N GLY A 12 30.81 23.03 33.11
CA GLY A 12 31.65 23.14 34.30
C GLY A 12 31.42 22.17 35.46
N GLN A 13 30.48 21.22 35.40
CA GLN A 13 30.33 20.22 36.47
C GLN A 13 30.68 18.81 36.00
N ARG A 14 31.75 18.23 36.57
CA ARG A 14 31.97 16.78 36.51
C ARG A 14 30.81 16.08 37.24
N PRO A 15 30.24 14.99 36.71
CA PRO A 15 29.22 14.21 37.41
C PRO A 15 29.73 13.80 38.81
N THR A 16 28.92 14.00 39.85
CA THR A 16 29.26 13.63 41.22
C THR A 16 29.27 12.10 41.36
N VAL A 17 30.38 11.54 41.85
CA VAL A 17 30.57 10.09 41.98
C VAL A 17 30.17 9.64 43.39
N GLY A 18 29.35 8.58 43.49
CA GLY A 18 29.09 7.87 44.74
C GLY A 18 30.34 7.15 45.29
N ARG A 19 30.29 6.71 46.54
CA ARG A 19 31.40 6.21 47.41
C ARG A 19 32.29 5.03 46.91
N HIS A 20 32.22 4.61 45.65
CA HIS A 20 33.05 3.53 45.09
C HIS A 20 34.07 4.06 44.06
N ALA A 21 35.21 3.38 43.91
CA ALA A 21 36.25 3.76 42.95
C ALA A 21 35.69 3.78 41.52
N ARG A 22 35.61 4.96 40.91
CA ARG A 22 35.11 5.16 39.54
C ARG A 22 36.02 4.45 38.53
N LYS A 23 35.43 3.65 37.64
CA LYS A 23 36.10 3.07 36.47
C LYS A 23 36.52 4.16 35.49
N THR A 24 37.74 4.09 34.97
CA THR A 24 38.28 5.10 34.05
C THR A 24 37.83 4.86 32.61
N ILE A 25 37.63 5.93 31.84
CA ILE A 25 37.17 5.84 30.44
C ILE A 25 38.20 6.48 29.50
N CYS A 26 38.63 5.73 28.48
CA CYS A 26 39.47 6.22 27.39
C CYS A 26 38.62 6.54 26.15
N LEU A 27 38.68 7.77 25.63
CA LEU A 27 38.14 8.07 24.31
C LEU A 27 38.94 7.34 23.22
N ASN A 28 38.27 6.72 22.26
CA ASN A 28 38.90 6.14 21.09
C ASN A 28 38.16 6.49 19.80
N MET A 29 38.88 7.06 18.84
CA MET A 29 38.31 7.45 17.55
C MET A 29 39.39 7.54 16.47
N ILE A 30 38.95 7.49 15.21
CA ILE A 30 39.77 7.85 14.06
C ILE A 30 39.21 9.12 13.42
N VAL A 31 40.07 9.97 12.86
CA VAL A 31 39.67 11.28 12.31
C VAL A 31 40.35 11.57 10.98
N LYS A 32 39.68 12.37 10.15
CA LYS A 32 40.25 13.00 8.95
C LYS A 32 39.41 14.19 8.52
N ASP A 33 39.99 15.38 8.51
CA ASP A 33 39.37 16.61 7.99
C ASP A 33 38.00 16.95 8.64
N GLU A 34 37.97 16.98 9.99
CA GLU A 34 36.78 17.23 10.81
C GLU A 34 36.87 18.49 11.69
N ALA A 35 37.74 19.45 11.35
CA ALA A 35 37.98 20.66 12.16
C ALA A 35 36.70 21.45 12.47
N GLU A 36 35.72 21.43 11.57
CA GLU A 36 34.45 22.16 11.69
C GLU A 36 33.51 21.60 12.77
N VAL A 37 33.60 20.30 13.10
CA VAL A 37 32.62 19.60 13.94
C VAL A 37 33.23 18.93 15.17
N ILE A 38 34.50 18.51 15.10
CA ILE A 38 35.13 17.70 16.14
C ILE A 38 35.19 18.43 17.50
N GLY A 39 35.29 19.77 17.51
CA GLY A 39 35.27 20.55 18.74
C GLY A 39 33.99 20.36 19.56
N GLU A 40 32.83 20.29 18.90
CA GLU A 40 31.53 20.06 19.58
C GLU A 40 31.45 18.62 20.12
N CYS A 41 31.91 17.64 19.35
CA CYS A 41 32.02 16.24 19.78
C CYS A 41 32.90 16.11 21.03
N LEU A 42 34.13 16.62 20.96
CA LEU A 42 35.12 16.54 22.05
C LEU A 42 34.63 17.25 23.31
N ALA A 43 34.03 18.44 23.18
CA ALA A 43 33.44 19.16 24.31
C ALA A 43 32.34 18.33 25.00
N SER A 44 31.56 17.56 24.23
CA SER A 44 30.48 16.73 24.77
C SER A 44 30.98 15.51 25.55
N VAL A 45 32.11 14.91 25.15
CA VAL A 45 32.67 13.72 25.82
C VAL A 45 33.64 14.06 26.95
N LYS A 46 34.22 15.27 26.95
CA LYS A 46 35.19 15.76 27.94
C LYS A 46 34.79 15.48 29.41
N PRO A 47 33.51 15.57 29.84
CA PRO A 47 33.12 15.27 31.22
C PRO A 47 33.21 13.79 31.62
N LEU A 48 33.22 12.87 30.65
CA LEU A 48 33.19 11.41 30.90
C LEU A 48 34.57 10.77 30.91
N ILE A 49 35.50 11.31 30.11
CA ILE A 49 36.76 10.64 29.78
C ILE A 49 37.88 11.02 30.75
N ASP A 50 38.76 10.07 31.01
CA ASP A 50 39.95 10.21 31.87
C ASP A 50 41.25 10.11 31.05
N TYR A 51 41.16 9.54 29.84
CA TYR A 51 42.24 9.46 28.86
C TYR A 51 41.67 9.58 27.44
N TRP A 52 42.51 9.87 26.45
CA TRP A 52 42.09 9.81 25.04
C TRP A 52 43.19 9.26 24.13
N VAL A 53 42.78 8.50 23.12
CA VAL A 53 43.63 8.00 22.04
C VAL A 53 42.90 8.27 20.73
N ILE A 54 43.47 9.14 19.91
CA ILE A 54 42.89 9.53 18.62
C ILE A 54 43.89 9.22 17.52
N VAL A 55 43.44 8.53 16.47
CA VAL A 55 44.25 8.26 15.28
C VAL A 55 43.82 9.16 14.14
N ASP A 56 44.69 10.11 13.79
CA ASP A 56 44.56 10.94 12.59
C ASP A 56 45.03 10.14 11.36
N THR A 57 44.15 10.06 10.37
CA THR A 57 44.37 9.26 9.15
C THR A 57 44.83 10.10 7.96
N GLY A 58 45.42 11.27 8.24
CA GLY A 58 45.96 12.21 7.26
C GLY A 58 45.08 13.43 7.04
N SER A 59 44.69 14.11 8.12
CA SER A 59 44.02 15.43 8.04
C SER A 59 44.94 16.48 7.44
N SER A 60 44.36 17.33 6.62
CA SER A 60 44.97 18.46 5.91
C SER A 60 44.43 19.82 6.40
N ASP A 61 43.41 19.80 7.24
CA ASP A 61 42.84 20.96 7.93
C ASP A 61 43.32 21.07 9.39
N ASP A 62 42.69 21.97 10.15
CA ASP A 62 43.01 22.26 11.56
C ASP A 62 42.52 21.19 12.56
N THR A 63 42.10 20.00 12.10
CA THR A 63 41.53 18.94 12.97
C THR A 63 42.43 18.62 14.16
N ARG A 64 43.73 18.49 13.91
CA ARG A 64 44.73 18.15 14.94
C ARG A 64 44.85 19.25 16.00
N ASP A 65 44.91 20.50 15.56
CA ASP A 65 44.99 21.66 16.45
C ASP A 65 43.74 21.80 17.33
N VAL A 66 42.55 21.54 16.75
CA VAL A 66 41.28 21.53 17.50
C VAL A 66 41.28 20.42 18.56
N ILE A 67 41.77 19.22 18.24
CA ILE A 67 41.88 18.10 19.19
C ILE A 67 42.77 18.48 20.36
N GLU A 68 44.02 18.88 20.09
CA GLU A 68 45.01 19.18 21.12
C GLU A 68 44.54 20.32 22.02
N LYS A 69 43.96 21.38 21.44
CA LYS A 69 43.42 22.51 22.19
C LYS A 69 42.24 22.13 23.07
N THR A 70 41.30 21.33 22.57
CA THR A 70 40.06 21.01 23.30
C THR A 70 40.31 20.05 24.46
N LEU A 71 41.25 19.11 24.28
CA LEU A 71 41.57 18.06 25.24
C LEU A 71 42.83 18.31 26.07
N ALA A 72 43.44 19.50 25.98
CA ALA A 72 44.72 19.84 26.64
C ALA A 72 44.79 19.52 28.16
N GLU A 73 43.65 19.50 28.85
CA GLU A 73 43.55 19.25 30.30
C GLU A 73 43.40 17.76 30.67
N ILE A 74 43.31 16.87 29.68
CA ILE A 74 43.11 15.43 29.87
C ILE A 74 44.31 14.71 29.25
N PRO A 75 44.96 13.79 29.97
CA PRO A 75 46.05 12.98 29.39
C PRO A 75 45.59 12.24 28.13
N GLY A 76 46.42 12.23 27.09
CA GLY A 76 46.09 11.47 25.89
C GLY A 76 47.13 11.54 24.80
N GLU A 77 46.82 10.85 23.69
CA GLU A 77 47.76 10.59 22.60
C GLU A 77 47.09 10.82 21.24
N LEU A 78 47.72 11.63 20.40
CA LEU A 78 47.37 11.82 19.01
C LEU A 78 48.37 11.08 18.12
N HIS A 79 47.91 10.08 17.39
CA HIS A 79 48.73 9.26 16.50
C HIS A 79 48.42 9.55 15.05
N GLN A 80 49.43 9.62 14.19
CA GLN A 80 49.24 9.68 12.74
C GLN A 80 49.47 8.30 12.13
N ARG A 81 48.52 7.82 11.33
CA ARG A 81 48.63 6.56 10.58
C ARG A 81 48.13 6.75 9.15
N PRO A 82 48.73 6.06 8.17
CA PRO A 82 48.19 6.07 6.81
C PRO A 82 46.79 5.45 6.79
N TRP A 83 45.89 6.01 5.98
CA TRP A 83 44.59 5.42 5.76
C TRP A 83 44.71 4.09 4.99
N VAL A 84 44.05 3.04 5.50
CA VAL A 84 43.93 1.75 4.83
C VAL A 84 42.45 1.43 4.60
N ASN A 85 41.69 1.22 5.68
CA ASN A 85 40.24 1.07 5.70
C ASN A 85 39.72 1.28 7.14
N PHE A 86 38.39 1.36 7.32
CA PHE A 86 37.80 1.67 8.62
C PHE A 86 38.16 0.64 9.70
N ALA A 87 37.99 -0.65 9.43
CA ALA A 87 38.28 -1.70 10.40
C ALA A 87 39.76 -1.72 10.80
N HIS A 88 40.68 -1.58 9.84
CA HIS A 88 42.13 -1.55 10.10
C HIS A 88 42.49 -0.39 11.02
N ASN A 89 42.17 0.84 10.63
CA ASN A 89 42.58 2.01 11.40
C ASN A 89 41.84 2.10 12.75
N ARG A 90 40.58 1.65 12.85
CA ARG A 90 39.89 1.54 14.15
C ARG A 90 40.53 0.46 15.04
N ASN A 91 41.03 -0.64 14.50
CA ASN A 91 41.77 -1.65 15.27
C ASN A 91 43.14 -1.14 15.73
N GLU A 92 43.86 -0.38 14.90
CA GLU A 92 45.08 0.31 15.34
C GLU A 92 44.79 1.26 16.51
N ALA A 93 43.70 2.03 16.41
CA ALA A 93 43.27 2.92 17.49
C ALA A 93 42.92 2.14 18.77
N LEU A 94 42.21 1.00 18.67
CA LEU A 94 41.87 0.16 19.83
C LEU A 94 43.12 -0.40 20.52
N GLU A 95 44.10 -0.87 19.75
CA GLU A 95 45.35 -1.42 20.31
C GLU A 95 46.13 -0.35 21.08
N LEU A 96 46.21 0.87 20.54
CA LEU A 96 46.83 2.01 21.22
C LEU A 96 46.08 2.41 22.50
N ALA A 97 44.78 2.17 22.58
CA ALA A 97 43.96 2.44 23.76
C ALA A 97 44.07 1.36 24.86
N LYS A 98 44.78 0.25 24.62
CA LYS A 98 44.96 -0.80 25.62
C LYS A 98 45.69 -0.27 26.86
N ASN A 99 45.15 -0.62 28.03
CA ASN A 99 45.65 -0.19 29.34
C ASN A 99 45.59 1.32 29.61
N LYS A 100 44.86 2.10 28.80
CA LYS A 100 44.68 3.55 28.99
C LYS A 100 43.39 3.94 29.75
N GLY A 101 42.53 2.96 30.00
CA GLY A 101 41.31 3.10 30.80
C GLY A 101 40.66 1.73 31.03
N ASP A 102 39.78 1.62 32.02
CA ASP A 102 38.97 0.42 32.24
C ASP A 102 37.96 0.18 31.09
N TYR A 103 37.41 1.26 30.54
CA TYR A 103 36.48 1.24 29.41
C TYR A 103 36.98 2.12 28.26
N VAL A 104 36.56 1.78 27.05
CA VAL A 104 36.80 2.58 25.84
C VAL A 104 35.48 3.15 25.32
N LEU A 105 35.42 4.48 25.15
CA LEU A 105 34.31 5.21 24.54
C LEU A 105 34.49 5.29 23.02
N LEU A 106 33.47 4.82 22.29
CA LEU A 106 33.42 4.81 20.83
C LEU A 106 32.44 5.87 20.32
N ILE A 107 32.95 6.87 19.63
CA ILE A 107 32.15 7.96 19.05
C ILE A 107 32.79 8.49 17.77
N ASP A 108 31.95 8.91 16.81
CA ASP A 108 32.42 9.52 15.57
C ASP A 108 32.51 11.05 15.73
N ALA A 109 33.39 11.68 14.95
CA ALA A 109 33.75 13.10 15.14
C ALA A 109 32.61 14.09 14.84
N ASP A 110 31.57 13.66 14.13
CA ASP A 110 30.39 14.43 13.76
C ASP A 110 29.18 14.18 14.68
N GLU A 111 29.41 13.58 15.85
CA GLU A 111 28.37 13.26 16.82
C GLU A 111 28.60 13.93 18.17
N VAL A 112 27.52 14.08 18.95
CA VAL A 112 27.52 14.82 20.21
C VAL A 112 26.72 14.05 21.26
N LEU A 113 27.33 13.84 22.44
CA LEU A 113 26.62 13.30 23.60
C LEU A 113 25.75 14.36 24.27
N GLN A 114 24.52 13.97 24.60
CA GLN A 114 23.63 14.73 25.48
C GLN A 114 23.29 13.93 26.73
N TYR A 115 23.09 14.65 27.81
CA TYR A 115 22.93 14.11 29.14
C TYR A 115 21.56 14.47 29.70
N SER A 116 20.97 13.55 30.46
CA SER A 116 19.83 13.89 31.31
C SER A 116 20.26 14.94 32.34
N LYS A 117 19.34 15.83 32.74
CA LYS A 117 19.60 16.92 33.68
C LYS A 117 20.37 16.51 34.94
N ASP A 118 20.03 15.35 35.50
CA ASP A 118 20.62 14.81 36.73
C ASP A 118 21.57 13.62 36.46
N PHE A 119 22.25 13.64 35.30
CA PHE A 119 23.10 12.52 34.89
C PHE A 119 24.24 12.26 35.89
N VAL A 120 24.27 11.02 36.37
CA VAL A 120 25.40 10.44 37.12
C VAL A 120 25.80 9.16 36.41
N LEU A 121 27.09 9.02 36.10
CA LEU A 121 27.62 7.80 35.49
C LEU A 121 27.38 6.62 36.44
N PRO A 122 26.58 5.61 36.03
CA PRO A 122 26.35 4.44 36.87
C PRO A 122 27.66 3.63 37.04
N PRO A 123 27.76 2.79 38.08
CA PRO A 123 28.83 1.81 38.18
C PRO A 123 28.90 0.97 36.90
N LEU A 124 30.09 0.89 36.29
CA LEU A 124 30.29 0.15 35.05
C LEU A 124 30.74 -1.28 35.35
N GLU A 125 29.84 -2.23 35.14
CA GLU A 125 30.04 -3.66 35.46
C GLU A 125 29.89 -4.58 34.24
N LYS A 126 29.33 -4.08 33.13
CA LYS A 126 29.09 -4.91 31.93
C LYS A 126 30.25 -4.89 30.96
N ASP A 127 30.33 -5.90 30.13
CA ASP A 127 31.34 -5.98 29.07
C ASP A 127 31.10 -4.93 27.98
N LEU A 128 29.83 -4.61 27.73
CA LEU A 128 29.39 -3.66 26.71
C LEU A 128 28.25 -2.77 27.22
N TYR A 129 28.34 -1.48 26.93
CA TYR A 129 27.25 -0.54 27.08
C TYR A 129 26.83 0.03 25.73
N TYR A 130 25.55 -0.07 25.41
CA TYR A 130 24.96 0.62 24.27
C TYR A 130 24.63 2.06 24.64
N ILE A 131 24.94 3.00 23.74
CA ILE A 131 24.42 4.37 23.80
C ILE A 131 23.37 4.50 22.70
N ILE A 132 22.23 5.09 23.05
CA ILE A 132 21.14 5.33 22.09
C ILE A 132 21.51 6.51 21.21
N VAL A 133 21.63 6.26 19.91
CA VAL A 133 21.83 7.30 18.90
C VAL A 133 20.45 7.79 18.44
N ARG A 134 20.19 9.10 18.54
CA ARG A 134 19.02 9.76 17.96
C ARG A 134 19.41 10.44 16.67
N GLN A 135 18.81 10.01 15.57
CA GLN A 135 18.89 10.72 14.31
C GLN A 135 17.58 11.48 14.09
N VAL A 136 17.67 12.78 13.81
CA VAL A 136 16.49 13.64 13.65
C VAL A 136 15.64 13.15 12.48
N GLY A 137 14.44 12.63 12.80
CA GLY A 137 13.48 12.07 11.84
C GLY A 137 13.68 10.59 11.52
N ALA A 138 14.54 9.87 12.25
CA ALA A 138 14.83 8.45 11.99
C ALA A 138 14.89 7.63 13.29
N ALA A 139 15.08 6.31 13.13
CA ALA A 139 15.17 5.30 14.19
C ALA A 139 16.14 5.67 15.34
N HIS A 140 15.81 5.32 16.58
CA HIS A 140 16.80 5.21 17.65
C HIS A 140 17.64 3.95 17.44
N ILE A 141 18.96 4.10 17.36
CA ILE A 141 19.86 2.96 17.13
C ILE A 141 20.68 2.72 18.39
N LYS A 142 20.71 1.48 18.88
CA LYS A 142 21.69 1.07 19.88
C LYS A 142 23.06 0.95 19.20
N ARG A 143 24.01 1.79 19.56
CA ARG A 143 25.40 1.63 19.13
C ARG A 143 26.28 1.22 20.29
N ASN A 144 27.28 0.39 20.01
CA ASN A 144 28.34 0.06 20.97
C ASN A 144 29.02 1.36 21.38
N GLY A 145 28.76 1.81 22.61
CA GLY A 145 29.17 3.11 23.12
C GLY A 145 30.37 3.00 24.04
N LEU A 146 30.29 2.14 25.07
CA LEU A 146 31.43 1.82 25.94
C LEU A 146 31.71 0.32 25.90
N ILE A 147 32.98 -0.05 25.77
CA ILE A 147 33.44 -1.44 25.81
C ILE A 147 34.43 -1.63 26.94
N ASN A 148 34.38 -2.78 27.62
CA ASN A 148 35.35 -3.14 28.65
C ASN A 148 36.73 -3.39 28.01
N ASN A 149 37.70 -2.53 28.32
CA ASN A 149 39.02 -2.52 27.67
C ASN A 149 39.89 -3.73 28.04
N HIS A 150 39.53 -4.42 29.13
CA HIS A 150 40.20 -5.64 29.57
C HIS A 150 39.89 -6.86 28.69
N LEU A 151 38.90 -6.75 27.80
CA LEU A 151 38.55 -7.79 26.84
C LEU A 151 39.14 -7.55 25.44
N GLN A 152 39.21 -8.61 24.63
CA GLN A 152 39.76 -8.54 23.28
C GLN A 152 38.67 -8.20 22.26
N TRP A 153 38.60 -6.92 21.91
CA TRP A 153 37.67 -6.39 20.92
C TRP A 153 38.34 -6.22 19.56
N THR A 154 37.58 -6.45 18.49
CA THR A 154 38.08 -6.30 17.13
C THR A 154 36.98 -5.81 16.20
N TRP A 155 37.25 -4.73 15.46
CA TRP A 155 36.45 -4.26 14.34
C TRP A 155 36.62 -5.18 13.14
N ARG A 156 35.50 -5.57 12.53
CA ARG A 156 35.42 -6.45 11.35
C ARG A 156 34.48 -5.86 10.31
N GLY A 157 34.70 -6.23 9.04
CA GLY A 157 33.88 -5.81 7.91
C GLY A 157 34.57 -4.76 7.03
N VAL A 158 34.33 -4.85 5.73
CA VAL A 158 34.88 -3.90 4.73
C VAL A 158 34.12 -2.58 4.70
N ILE A 159 32.81 -2.62 4.96
CA ILE A 159 31.86 -1.50 5.02
C ILE A 159 30.81 -1.85 6.08
N HIS A 160 30.28 -0.82 6.76
CA HIS A 160 29.40 -1.00 7.92
C HIS A 160 30.04 -1.93 8.96
N GLU A 161 31.29 -1.60 9.30
CA GLU A 161 32.11 -2.36 10.21
C GLU A 161 31.45 -2.50 11.58
N PHE A 162 31.68 -3.64 12.22
CA PHE A 162 31.11 -3.99 13.50
C PHE A 162 32.21 -4.49 14.42
N ILE A 163 32.12 -4.13 15.70
CA ILE A 163 33.07 -4.56 16.70
C ILE A 163 32.56 -5.84 17.38
N THR A 164 33.46 -6.80 17.56
CA THR A 164 33.18 -8.13 18.13
C THR A 164 34.13 -8.44 19.26
N CYS A 165 33.66 -9.20 20.24
CA CYS A 165 34.48 -9.79 21.28
C CYS A 165 33.88 -11.15 21.66
N PRO A 166 34.55 -12.28 21.37
CA PRO A 166 34.05 -13.61 21.73
C PRO A 166 33.84 -13.81 23.24
N ASP A 167 34.59 -13.09 24.07
CA ASP A 167 34.57 -13.23 25.53
C ASP A 167 33.53 -12.34 26.22
N ALA A 168 32.96 -11.37 25.51
CA ALA A 168 31.93 -10.48 26.05
C ALA A 168 30.60 -11.23 26.24
N LYS A 169 30.06 -11.19 27.46
CA LYS A 169 28.87 -11.96 27.85
C LYS A 169 27.71 -11.08 28.31
N THR A 170 28.00 -9.85 28.72
CA THR A 170 27.03 -8.96 29.34
C THR A 170 26.95 -7.63 28.60
N ALA A 171 25.73 -7.16 28.35
CA ALA A 171 25.50 -5.87 27.72
C ALA A 171 24.27 -5.17 28.29
N GLU A 172 24.32 -3.85 28.38
CA GLU A 172 23.16 -3.04 28.78
C GLU A 172 23.12 -1.67 28.07
N VAL A 173 21.97 -1.01 28.07
CA VAL A 173 21.89 0.39 27.59
C VAL A 173 22.35 1.29 28.72
N LEU A 174 23.27 2.22 28.42
CA LEU A 174 23.73 3.21 29.39
C LEU A 174 22.63 4.25 29.62
N PRO A 175 22.04 4.34 30.83
CA PRO A 175 20.96 5.28 31.10
C PRO A 175 21.47 6.72 31.15
N GLY A 176 20.60 7.66 30.79
CA GLY A 176 20.86 9.10 30.97
C GLY A 176 21.84 9.72 29.97
N ILE A 177 22.34 8.96 28.99
CA ILE A 177 23.12 9.47 27.86
C ILE A 177 22.42 9.09 26.55
N ILE A 178 22.35 10.05 25.64
CA ILE A 178 22.05 9.81 24.23
C ILE A 178 23.16 10.40 23.37
N ASN A 179 23.34 9.83 22.19
CA ASN A 179 24.21 10.36 21.17
C ASN A 179 23.37 10.96 20.03
N ILE A 180 23.79 12.08 19.46
CA ILE A 180 23.06 12.78 18.41
C ILE A 180 24.02 13.08 17.26
N CYS A 181 23.61 12.71 16.04
CA CYS A 181 24.34 13.11 14.84
C CYS A 181 24.17 14.62 14.61
N ASN A 182 25.26 15.34 14.38
CA ASN A 182 25.21 16.79 14.25
C ASN A 182 24.34 17.21 13.04
N PRO A 183 23.24 17.96 13.26
CA PRO A 183 22.31 18.32 12.19
C PRO A 183 22.93 19.21 11.11
N ARG A 184 24.08 19.86 11.38
CA ARG A 184 24.80 20.70 10.40
C ARG A 184 25.44 19.90 9.26
N ARG A 185 25.55 18.56 9.37
CA ARG A 185 26.24 17.71 8.39
C ARG A 185 25.51 16.38 8.09
N LYS A 186 24.18 16.38 7.97
CA LYS A 186 23.45 15.21 7.41
C LYS A 186 24.13 14.76 6.10
N GLY A 187 24.85 13.64 6.14
CA GLY A 187 25.40 12.95 4.97
C GLY A 187 26.79 13.35 4.47
N VAL A 188 27.50 14.31 5.09
CA VAL A 188 28.80 14.78 4.59
C VAL A 188 29.89 14.58 5.65
N SER A 189 30.42 13.36 5.76
CA SER A 189 31.75 13.17 6.38
C SER A 189 32.78 13.97 5.58
N GLY A 190 33.83 14.52 6.21
CA GLY A 190 34.85 15.34 5.53
C GLY A 190 35.51 14.67 4.31
N ARG A 191 35.35 13.34 4.20
CA ARG A 191 35.89 12.49 3.12
C ARG A 191 35.15 12.53 1.78
N SER A 192 33.94 13.09 1.64
CA SER A 192 33.32 13.16 0.30
C SER A 192 32.37 14.36 0.13
N ARG A 193 32.74 15.29 -0.76
CA ARG A 193 31.83 16.27 -1.39
C ARG A 193 30.99 15.66 -2.53
N GLU A 194 30.93 14.33 -2.61
CA GLU A 194 30.24 13.57 -3.67
C GLU A 194 28.74 13.44 -3.38
N SER A 195 27.93 13.22 -4.41
CA SER A 195 26.50 12.94 -4.23
C SER A 195 26.28 11.60 -3.53
N GLU A 196 25.21 11.49 -2.75
CA GLU A 196 24.87 10.25 -2.01
C GLU A 196 24.82 9.03 -2.93
N LYS A 197 24.28 9.18 -4.14
CA LYS A 197 24.26 8.11 -5.14
C LYS A 197 25.65 7.57 -5.46
N VAL A 198 26.62 8.45 -5.71
CA VAL A 198 28.00 8.06 -6.06
C VAL A 198 28.67 7.34 -4.88
N LYS A 199 28.46 7.85 -3.66
CA LYS A 199 28.93 7.22 -2.43
C LYS A 199 28.41 5.79 -2.31
N TYR A 200 27.09 5.59 -2.36
CA TYR A 200 26.51 4.26 -2.16
C TYR A 200 26.81 3.28 -3.30
N LEU A 201 27.01 3.75 -4.54
CA LEU A 201 27.52 2.90 -5.62
C LEU A 201 28.96 2.44 -5.39
N ARG A 202 29.82 3.30 -4.82
CA ARG A 202 31.17 2.91 -4.42
C ARG A 202 31.12 1.87 -3.30
N ASP A 203 30.25 2.07 -2.32
CA ASP A 203 30.06 1.11 -1.23
C ASP A 203 29.60 -0.25 -1.76
N ALA A 204 28.63 -0.25 -2.68
CA ALA A 204 28.16 -1.45 -3.36
C ALA A 204 29.32 -2.19 -4.07
N LYS A 205 30.19 -1.47 -4.80
CA LYS A 205 31.32 -2.07 -5.51
C LYS A 205 32.34 -2.73 -4.55
N ILE A 206 32.59 -2.12 -3.40
CA ILE A 206 33.47 -2.70 -2.37
C ILE A 206 32.84 -3.99 -1.81
N LEU A 207 31.54 -3.98 -1.57
CA LEU A 207 30.80 -5.16 -1.08
C LEU A 207 30.70 -6.27 -2.14
N GLU A 208 30.55 -5.93 -3.43
CA GLU A 208 30.62 -6.88 -4.53
C GLU A 208 31.97 -7.59 -4.56
N GLN A 209 33.07 -6.85 -4.43
CA GLN A 209 34.41 -7.43 -4.39
C GLN A 209 34.58 -8.32 -3.15
N ALA A 210 34.15 -7.86 -1.98
CA ALA A 210 34.24 -8.63 -0.75
C ALA A 210 33.40 -9.93 -0.80
N LEU A 211 32.29 -9.94 -1.53
CA LEU A 211 31.48 -11.14 -1.78
C LEU A 211 32.08 -12.08 -2.83
N GLN A 212 33.10 -11.67 -3.58
CA GLN A 212 33.89 -12.61 -4.38
C GLN A 212 34.85 -13.40 -3.49
N ASP A 213 35.44 -12.73 -2.49
CA ASP A 213 36.39 -13.33 -1.55
C ASP A 213 35.67 -14.13 -0.45
N GLU A 214 34.53 -13.64 0.03
CA GLU A 214 33.69 -14.24 1.08
C GLU A 214 32.23 -14.44 0.59
N PRO A 215 31.95 -15.37 -0.33
CA PRO A 215 30.65 -15.50 -1.00
C PRO A 215 29.49 -15.84 -0.06
N ASP A 216 29.78 -16.48 1.08
CA ASP A 216 28.79 -16.88 2.09
C ASP A 216 28.58 -15.81 3.18
N ASN A 217 29.22 -14.65 3.06
CA ASN A 217 29.08 -13.56 4.04
C ASN A 217 27.71 -12.87 3.90
N SER A 218 26.75 -13.38 4.66
CA SER A 218 25.36 -12.91 4.61
C SER A 218 25.22 -11.43 5.00
N ARG A 219 26.09 -10.90 5.86
CA ARG A 219 26.08 -9.48 6.22
C ARG A 219 26.46 -8.60 5.02
N TYR A 220 27.49 -8.97 4.27
CA TYR A 220 27.87 -8.23 3.06
C TYR A 220 26.77 -8.27 2.00
N ALA A 221 26.10 -9.41 1.81
CA ALA A 221 24.98 -9.52 0.88
C ALA A 221 23.79 -8.62 1.29
N TYR A 222 23.51 -8.50 2.60
CA TYR A 222 22.49 -7.58 3.10
C TYR A 222 22.86 -6.12 2.82
N TYR A 223 24.05 -5.69 3.21
CA TYR A 223 24.47 -4.30 3.01
C TYR A 223 24.65 -3.94 1.53
N LEU A 224 24.96 -4.90 0.66
CA LEU A 224 24.96 -4.68 -0.79
C LEU A 224 23.57 -4.24 -1.28
N GLY A 225 22.52 -4.89 -0.79
CA GLY A 225 21.14 -4.50 -1.08
C GLY A 225 20.80 -3.09 -0.55
N ILE A 226 21.23 -2.78 0.67
CA ILE A 226 21.05 -1.44 1.26
C ILE A 226 21.79 -0.37 0.44
N SER A 227 23.03 -0.62 0.03
CA SER A 227 23.80 0.30 -0.80
C SER A 227 23.12 0.55 -2.16
N TYR A 228 22.61 -0.48 -2.83
CA TYR A 228 21.87 -0.26 -4.08
C TYR A 228 20.55 0.47 -3.88
N ALA A 229 19.79 0.18 -2.81
CA ALA A 229 18.57 0.90 -2.50
C ALA A 229 18.86 2.40 -2.27
N ALA A 230 19.87 2.71 -1.45
CA ALA A 230 20.29 4.08 -1.18
C ALA A 230 20.89 4.80 -2.41
N ALA A 231 21.42 4.05 -3.37
CA ALA A 231 21.89 4.58 -4.66
C ALA A 231 20.75 4.84 -5.68
N GLY A 232 19.50 4.48 -5.34
CA GLY A 232 18.35 4.56 -6.25
C GLY A 232 18.41 3.51 -7.37
N GLU A 233 18.93 2.32 -7.09
CA GLU A 233 19.03 1.18 -8.02
C GLU A 233 18.14 0.01 -7.54
N PRO A 234 16.80 0.14 -7.61
CA PRO A 234 15.87 -0.80 -6.94
C PRO A 234 15.95 -2.23 -7.48
N GLU A 235 16.23 -2.44 -8.77
CA GLU A 235 16.38 -3.79 -9.34
C GLU A 235 17.64 -4.51 -8.81
N LEU A 236 18.75 -3.78 -8.63
CA LEU A 236 19.97 -4.34 -8.04
C LEU A 236 19.80 -4.60 -6.54
N ALA A 237 19.09 -3.72 -5.85
CA ALA A 237 18.72 -3.89 -4.45
C ALA A 237 17.88 -5.15 -4.24
N LYS A 238 16.81 -5.31 -5.06
CA LYS A 238 15.96 -6.51 -5.08
C LYS A 238 16.77 -7.78 -5.22
N LYS A 239 17.60 -7.88 -6.26
CA LYS A 239 18.44 -9.06 -6.51
C LYS A 239 19.35 -9.39 -5.33
N SER A 240 19.90 -8.36 -4.69
CA SER A 240 20.79 -8.50 -3.53
C SER A 240 20.02 -8.99 -2.30
N PHE A 241 18.83 -8.46 -2.02
CA PHE A 241 17.99 -8.94 -0.93
C PHE A 241 17.47 -10.36 -1.17
N GLU A 242 17.06 -10.71 -2.39
CA GLU A 242 16.69 -12.08 -2.76
C GLU A 242 17.85 -13.06 -2.52
N LYS A 243 19.07 -12.69 -2.94
CA LYS A 243 20.29 -13.47 -2.65
C LYS A 243 20.48 -13.61 -1.15
N ARG A 244 20.40 -12.51 -0.38
CA ARG A 244 20.54 -12.54 1.08
C ARG A 244 19.50 -13.45 1.76
N ILE A 245 18.26 -13.43 1.30
CA ILE A 245 17.16 -14.23 1.85
C ILE A 245 17.36 -15.73 1.57
N ALA A 246 18.05 -16.07 0.49
CA ALA A 246 18.39 -17.45 0.14
C ALA A 246 19.58 -18.01 0.94
N MET A 247 20.36 -17.16 1.61
CA MET A 247 21.53 -17.58 2.40
C MET A 247 21.11 -18.10 3.78
N ALA A 248 21.84 -19.10 4.27
CA ALA A 248 21.69 -19.58 5.64
C ALA A 248 22.20 -18.52 6.63
N SER A 249 21.36 -18.08 7.55
CA SER A 249 21.75 -17.21 8.65
C SER A 249 20.85 -17.47 9.85
N THR A 250 21.46 -17.58 11.03
CA THR A 250 20.76 -17.72 12.31
C THR A 250 20.36 -16.37 12.90
N ASP A 251 20.76 -15.26 12.27
CA ASP A 251 20.43 -13.92 12.73
C ASP A 251 19.00 -13.54 12.30
N LEU A 252 18.09 -13.54 13.26
CA LEU A 252 16.69 -13.20 13.05
C LEU A 252 16.49 -11.73 12.64
N GLU A 253 17.31 -10.81 13.12
CA GLU A 253 17.21 -9.38 12.77
C GLU A 253 17.65 -9.14 11.33
N GLU A 254 18.76 -9.74 10.90
CA GLU A 254 19.19 -9.61 9.51
C GLU A 254 18.21 -10.27 8.54
N ASN A 255 17.67 -11.46 8.88
CA ASN A 255 16.67 -12.13 8.06
C ASN A 255 15.37 -11.32 7.96
N TYR A 256 14.93 -10.74 9.08
CA TYR A 256 13.79 -9.83 9.12
C TYR A 256 14.04 -8.59 8.24
N SER A 257 15.18 -7.93 8.44
CA SER A 257 15.53 -6.69 7.76
C SER A 257 15.66 -6.88 6.26
N ALA A 258 16.23 -8.00 5.80
CA ALA A 258 16.30 -8.32 4.38
C ALA A 258 14.91 -8.52 3.76
N ALA A 259 14.01 -9.25 4.44
CA ALA A 259 12.64 -9.46 3.96
C ALA A 259 11.81 -8.17 3.96
N TYR A 260 11.96 -7.34 4.99
CA TYR A 260 11.26 -6.06 5.07
C TYR A 260 11.74 -5.08 3.98
N ASN A 261 13.05 -4.91 3.81
CA ASN A 261 13.60 -4.02 2.78
C ASN A 261 13.31 -4.52 1.36
N LEU A 262 13.28 -5.84 1.11
CA LEU A 262 12.78 -6.37 -0.15
C LEU A 262 11.33 -5.93 -0.41
N GLY A 263 10.49 -5.95 0.62
CA GLY A 263 9.11 -5.48 0.50
C GLY A 263 9.02 -4.00 0.14
N VAL A 264 9.86 -3.16 0.75
CA VAL A 264 9.95 -1.72 0.43
C VAL A 264 10.40 -1.50 -1.01
N VAL A 265 11.46 -2.19 -1.45
CA VAL A 265 11.97 -2.09 -2.83
C VAL A 265 10.92 -2.57 -3.85
N GLU A 266 10.19 -3.64 -3.56
CA GLU A 266 9.11 -4.11 -4.45
C GLU A 266 7.95 -3.10 -4.54
N LEU A 267 7.68 -2.32 -3.49
CA LEU A 267 6.73 -1.21 -3.59
C LEU A 267 7.25 -0.09 -4.49
N GLU A 268 8.54 0.25 -4.43
CA GLU A 268 9.17 1.22 -5.34
C GLU A 268 9.09 0.77 -6.80
N LEU A 269 9.20 -0.54 -7.04
CA LEU A 269 9.02 -1.17 -8.35
C LEU A 269 7.54 -1.35 -8.76
N ASN A 270 6.59 -0.82 -7.99
CA ASN A 270 5.14 -0.95 -8.20
C ASN A 270 4.64 -2.42 -8.26
N ASN A 271 5.27 -3.32 -7.52
CA ASN A 271 4.94 -4.74 -7.46
C ASN A 271 4.31 -5.11 -6.11
N ALA A 272 3.07 -4.67 -5.90
CA ALA A 272 2.35 -4.83 -4.63
C ALA A 272 2.22 -6.29 -4.17
N ASP A 273 2.09 -7.24 -5.10
CA ASP A 273 1.98 -8.67 -4.77
C ASP A 273 3.30 -9.25 -4.24
N ALA A 274 4.43 -8.88 -4.83
CA ALA A 274 5.74 -9.29 -4.31
C ALA A 274 6.06 -8.62 -2.98
N ALA A 275 5.78 -7.32 -2.88
CA ALA A 275 5.92 -6.58 -1.64
C ALA A 275 5.14 -7.24 -0.49
N ARG A 276 3.87 -7.62 -0.75
CA ARG A 276 3.02 -8.31 0.22
C ARG A 276 3.60 -9.63 0.70
N ARG A 277 4.15 -10.46 -0.20
CA ARG A 277 4.82 -11.71 0.17
C ARG A 277 6.05 -11.46 1.06
N ALA A 278 6.83 -10.44 0.72
CA ALA A 278 8.01 -10.06 1.49
C ALA A 278 7.65 -9.54 2.89
N PHE A 279 6.62 -8.70 3.01
CA PHE A 279 6.13 -8.22 4.31
C PHE A 279 5.50 -9.33 5.16
N TYR A 280 4.77 -10.28 4.57
CA TYR A 280 4.31 -11.46 5.33
C TYR A 280 5.48 -12.30 5.83
N ARG A 281 6.53 -12.47 5.03
CA ARG A 281 7.76 -13.14 5.47
C ARG A 281 8.43 -12.39 6.63
N ALA A 282 8.59 -11.07 6.51
CA ALA A 282 9.14 -10.24 7.59
C ALA A 282 8.31 -10.37 8.88
N ASN A 283 6.97 -10.28 8.78
CA ASN A 283 6.08 -10.47 9.92
C ASN A 283 6.19 -11.88 10.54
N SER A 284 6.35 -12.93 9.72
CA SER A 284 6.51 -14.30 10.23
C SER A 284 7.83 -14.50 11.00
N LEU A 285 8.88 -13.76 10.63
CA LEU A 285 10.16 -13.79 11.32
C LEU A 285 10.11 -13.00 12.63
N ARG A 286 9.39 -11.87 12.65
CA ARG A 286 9.25 -10.97 13.80
C ARG A 286 7.81 -10.48 13.98
N PRO A 287 6.91 -11.31 14.54
CA PRO A 287 5.48 -10.96 14.65
C PRO A 287 5.20 -9.83 15.65
N ALA A 288 6.17 -9.49 16.51
CA ALA A 288 6.08 -8.35 17.42
C ALA A 288 6.42 -7.00 16.77
N ARG A 289 6.92 -6.97 15.53
CA ARG A 289 7.27 -5.75 14.80
C ARG A 289 6.06 -5.27 13.99
N ALA A 290 5.65 -4.03 14.20
CA ALA A 290 4.47 -3.44 13.57
C ALA A 290 4.73 -2.94 12.12
N GLU A 291 6.00 -2.73 11.75
CA GLU A 291 6.37 -2.13 10.46
C GLU A 291 5.82 -2.91 9.24
N PRO A 292 5.94 -4.25 9.16
CA PRO A 292 5.39 -4.98 8.02
C PRO A 292 3.86 -4.91 7.97
N LEU A 293 3.19 -4.92 9.12
CA LEU A 293 1.73 -4.83 9.20
C LEU A 293 1.22 -3.46 8.76
N LEU A 294 1.94 -2.38 9.07
CA LEU A 294 1.64 -1.04 8.54
C LEU A 294 1.70 -1.03 7.01
N GLN A 295 2.76 -1.57 6.42
CA GLN A 295 2.90 -1.58 4.96
C GLN A 295 1.80 -2.43 4.30
N LEU A 296 1.48 -3.60 4.87
CA LEU A 296 0.35 -4.42 4.42
C LEU A 296 -0.98 -3.66 4.52
N ALA A 297 -1.22 -2.94 5.62
CA ALA A 297 -2.43 -2.16 5.79
C ALA A 297 -2.59 -1.08 4.71
N LYS A 298 -1.50 -0.37 4.38
CA LYS A 298 -1.47 0.63 3.30
C LYS A 298 -1.78 0.02 1.94
N ILE A 299 -1.15 -1.12 1.61
CA ILE A 299 -1.41 -1.85 0.34
C ILE A 299 -2.89 -2.18 0.24
N TYR A 300 -3.48 -2.80 1.27
CA TYR A 300 -4.88 -3.20 1.22
C TYR A 300 -5.84 -2.00 1.16
N ARG A 301 -5.56 -0.90 1.87
CA ARG A 301 -6.36 0.32 1.74
C ARG A 301 -6.29 0.90 0.33
N GLN A 302 -5.11 0.95 -0.28
CA GLN A 302 -4.91 1.47 -1.64
C GLN A 302 -5.64 0.61 -2.69
N GLU A 303 -5.73 -0.70 -2.47
CA GLU A 303 -6.49 -1.64 -3.30
C GLU A 303 -7.99 -1.70 -2.95
N ASN A 304 -8.49 -0.73 -2.17
CA ASN A 304 -9.88 -0.63 -1.74
C ASN A 304 -10.38 -1.80 -0.87
N ASN A 305 -9.47 -2.61 -0.30
CA ASN A 305 -9.77 -3.59 0.75
C ASN A 305 -9.58 -2.94 2.14
N VAL A 306 -10.38 -1.91 2.40
CA VAL A 306 -10.27 -1.08 3.61
C VAL A 306 -10.49 -1.89 4.89
N LEU A 307 -11.35 -2.92 4.87
CA LEU A 307 -11.58 -3.80 6.02
C LEU A 307 -10.28 -4.50 6.46
N LEU A 308 -9.52 -5.06 5.51
CA LEU A 308 -8.28 -5.74 5.83
C LEU A 308 -7.20 -4.75 6.29
N GLY A 309 -7.13 -3.57 5.67
CA GLY A 309 -6.27 -2.48 6.14
C GLY A 309 -6.57 -2.06 7.59
N TYR A 310 -7.86 -1.95 7.93
CA TYR A 310 -8.31 -1.67 9.29
C TYR A 310 -7.93 -2.79 10.28
N LEU A 311 -8.18 -4.05 9.94
CA LEU A 311 -7.87 -5.17 10.84
C LEU A 311 -6.37 -5.30 11.11
N LEU A 312 -5.54 -5.14 10.07
CA LEU A 312 -4.07 -5.20 10.19
C LEU A 312 -3.52 -4.04 11.00
N SER A 313 -3.95 -2.80 10.72
CA SER A 313 -3.52 -1.63 11.49
C SER A 313 -3.99 -1.68 12.93
N LYS A 314 -5.21 -2.17 13.19
CA LYS A 314 -5.73 -2.40 14.54
C LYS A 314 -4.94 -3.46 15.31
N HIS A 315 -4.57 -4.56 14.65
CA HIS A 315 -3.70 -5.58 15.25
C HIS A 315 -2.31 -5.01 15.56
N ALA A 316 -1.71 -4.29 14.61
CA ALA A 316 -0.42 -3.66 14.79
C ALA A 316 -0.42 -2.66 15.97
N LEU A 317 -1.51 -1.91 16.19
CA LEU A 317 -1.66 -1.00 17.35
C LEU A 317 -1.71 -1.74 18.70
N SER A 318 -2.02 -3.04 18.70
CA SER A 318 -2.01 -3.85 19.92
C SER A 318 -0.64 -4.41 20.28
N LEU A 319 0.35 -4.28 19.39
CA LEU A 319 1.70 -4.77 19.62
C LEU A 319 2.45 -3.89 20.63
N PRO A 320 3.34 -4.47 21.45
CA PRO A 320 4.14 -3.70 22.40
C PRO A 320 5.07 -2.74 21.66
N TYR A 321 5.36 -1.61 22.29
CA TYR A 321 6.39 -0.70 21.79
C TYR A 321 7.75 -1.43 21.83
N PRO A 322 8.52 -1.45 20.74
CA PRO A 322 9.77 -2.19 20.65
C PRO A 322 10.80 -1.61 21.61
N THR A 323 11.27 -2.44 22.54
CA THR A 323 12.32 -2.09 23.49
C THR A 323 13.55 -2.92 23.20
N GLY A 324 14.46 -2.34 22.42
CA GLY A 324 15.80 -2.86 22.30
C GLY A 324 16.12 -3.70 21.08
N ASP A 325 15.21 -3.73 20.11
CA ASP A 325 15.42 -4.24 18.76
C ASP A 325 16.35 -3.33 17.95
N LEU A 326 16.98 -3.89 16.92
CA LEU A 326 17.83 -3.14 15.99
C LEU A 326 16.99 -2.58 14.83
N CYS A 327 17.38 -1.41 14.33
CA CYS A 327 16.80 -0.79 13.14
C CYS A 327 15.27 -0.62 13.21
N VAL A 328 14.75 -0.11 14.33
CA VAL A 328 13.30 0.12 14.54
C VAL A 328 12.86 1.44 13.95
N GLU A 329 11.83 1.44 13.11
CA GLU A 329 11.22 2.68 12.60
C GLU A 329 10.25 3.26 13.65
N TYR A 330 10.75 3.96 14.67
CA TYR A 330 9.89 4.48 15.75
C TYR A 330 8.78 5.41 15.28
N VAL A 331 8.96 6.11 14.14
CA VAL A 331 7.91 6.90 13.51
C VAL A 331 6.64 6.09 13.17
N VAL A 332 6.78 4.77 12.96
CA VAL A 332 5.66 3.84 12.79
C VAL A 332 4.80 3.81 14.05
N TYR A 333 5.45 3.65 15.20
CA TYR A 333 4.81 3.50 16.50
C TYR A 333 4.32 4.84 17.07
N ASP A 334 5.06 5.91 16.83
CA ASP A 334 4.76 7.23 17.37
C ASP A 334 3.52 7.85 16.75
N HIS A 335 3.29 7.66 15.44
CA HIS A 335 2.19 8.32 14.74
C HIS A 335 1.73 7.63 13.46
N THR A 336 2.64 7.11 12.62
CA THR A 336 2.27 6.65 11.26
C THR A 336 1.24 5.54 11.27
N LEU A 337 1.35 4.59 12.20
CA LEU A 337 0.41 3.50 12.32
C LEU A 337 -0.98 3.97 12.77
N LEU A 338 -1.04 4.91 13.71
CA LEU A 338 -2.29 5.46 14.20
C LEU A 338 -2.98 6.33 13.13
N ILE A 339 -2.20 7.02 12.27
CA ILE A 339 -2.72 7.71 11.07
C ILE A 339 -3.36 6.71 10.10
N GLU A 340 -2.68 5.60 9.80
CA GLU A 340 -3.19 4.59 8.87
C GLU A 340 -4.47 3.93 9.41
N PHE A 341 -4.50 3.62 10.71
CA PHE A 341 -5.70 3.15 11.40
C PHE A 341 -6.85 4.15 11.31
N ALA A 342 -6.60 5.43 11.60
CA ALA A 342 -7.62 6.48 11.51
C ALA A 342 -8.19 6.60 10.08
N ASN A 343 -7.33 6.57 9.06
CA ASN A 343 -7.76 6.59 7.66
C ASN A 343 -8.68 5.39 7.33
N CYS A 344 -8.30 4.18 7.75
CA CYS A 344 -9.11 2.99 7.53
C CYS A 344 -10.45 3.04 8.30
N ALA A 345 -10.42 3.47 9.57
CA ALA A 345 -11.61 3.57 10.41
C ALA A 345 -12.64 4.54 9.82
N LEU A 346 -12.20 5.71 9.33
CA LEU A 346 -13.08 6.71 8.72
C LEU A 346 -13.68 6.24 7.40
N LEU A 347 -12.91 5.52 6.58
CA LEU A 347 -13.42 4.90 5.34
C LEU A 347 -14.44 3.79 5.61
N LEU A 348 -14.38 3.13 6.76
CA LEU A 348 -15.37 2.14 7.22
C LEU A 348 -16.50 2.74 8.06
N GLU A 349 -16.60 4.07 8.13
CA GLU A 349 -17.60 4.80 8.92
C GLU A 349 -17.55 4.50 10.44
N LYS A 350 -16.42 4.00 10.94
CA LYS A 350 -16.13 3.84 12.38
C LYS A 350 -15.67 5.17 12.97
N PHE A 351 -16.56 6.16 12.93
CA PHE A 351 -16.23 7.56 13.23
C PHE A 351 -15.81 7.78 14.69
N ASP A 352 -16.29 6.97 15.63
CA ASP A 352 -15.89 6.94 17.03
C ASP A 352 -14.42 6.53 17.19
N GLU A 353 -14.02 5.41 16.61
CA GLU A 353 -12.62 4.93 16.62
C GLU A 353 -11.70 5.91 15.87
N GLY A 354 -12.17 6.44 14.73
CA GLY A 354 -11.45 7.43 13.94
C GLY A 354 -11.24 8.77 14.68
N LEU A 355 -12.25 9.22 15.44
CA LEU A 355 -12.17 10.44 16.25
C LEU A 355 -11.15 10.29 17.38
N ASP A 356 -11.23 9.20 18.15
CA ASP A 356 -10.29 8.90 19.24
C ASP A 356 -8.84 8.82 18.74
N ALA A 357 -8.62 8.19 17.58
CA ALA A 357 -7.30 8.15 16.95
C ALA A 357 -6.80 9.56 16.55
N CYS A 358 -7.67 10.39 15.98
CA CYS A 358 -7.31 11.77 15.63
C CYS A 358 -6.99 12.63 16.87
N ASP A 359 -7.74 12.47 17.96
CA ASP A 359 -7.48 13.17 19.23
C ASP A 359 -6.09 12.84 19.78
N LYS A 360 -5.77 11.55 19.85
CA LYS A 360 -4.44 11.06 20.26
C LYS A 360 -3.33 11.63 19.38
N LEU A 361 -3.54 11.68 18.06
CA LEU A 361 -2.57 12.25 17.11
C LEU A 361 -2.39 13.76 17.33
N LEU A 362 -3.47 14.53 17.49
CA LEU A 362 -3.39 15.97 17.69
C LEU A 362 -2.73 16.35 19.03
N ALA A 363 -2.92 15.51 20.06
CA ALA A 363 -2.28 15.64 21.36
C ALA A 363 -0.80 15.21 21.36
N ASN A 364 -0.33 14.46 20.35
CA ASN A 364 1.06 14.03 20.25
C ASN A 364 1.97 15.23 19.88
N PRO A 365 2.94 15.62 20.75
CA PRO A 365 3.88 16.70 20.43
C PRO A 365 4.84 16.33 19.29
N ASN A 366 5.11 15.03 19.10
CA ASN A 366 6.03 14.51 18.10
C ASN A 366 5.38 14.32 16.72
N LEU A 367 4.07 14.60 16.56
CA LEU A 367 3.41 14.54 15.27
C LEU A 367 3.98 15.65 14.35
N PRO A 368 4.60 15.29 13.20
CA PRO A 368 5.15 16.26 12.26
C PRO A 368 4.09 17.27 11.77
N SER A 369 4.50 18.52 11.55
CA SER A 369 3.58 19.62 11.29
C SER A 369 2.80 19.45 9.98
N GLU A 370 3.37 18.76 9.00
CA GLU A 370 2.78 18.41 7.71
C GLU A 370 1.56 17.47 7.83
N PHE A 371 1.50 16.63 8.87
CA PHE A 371 0.37 15.71 9.06
C PHE A 371 -0.80 16.36 9.81
N ARG A 372 -0.53 17.43 10.59
CA ARG A 372 -1.56 18.08 11.43
C ARG A 372 -2.78 18.58 10.65
N PRO A 373 -2.66 19.20 9.46
CA PRO A 373 -3.82 19.60 8.67
C PRO A 373 -4.70 18.40 8.28
N HIS A 374 -4.09 17.30 7.81
CA HIS A 374 -4.80 16.09 7.42
C HIS A 374 -5.54 15.45 8.60
N VAL A 375 -4.86 15.29 9.73
CA VAL A 375 -5.46 14.74 10.97
C VAL A 375 -6.61 15.63 11.44
N ARG A 376 -6.48 16.96 11.36
CA ARG A 376 -7.56 17.89 11.74
C ARG A 376 -8.77 17.78 10.81
N ALA A 377 -8.55 17.62 9.51
CA ALA A 377 -9.64 17.41 8.55
C ALA A 377 -10.41 16.11 8.85
N ASN A 378 -9.67 15.03 9.13
CA ASN A 378 -10.22 13.74 9.55
C ASN A 378 -11.01 13.85 10.87
N TYR A 379 -10.46 14.54 11.87
CA TYR A 379 -11.12 14.83 13.14
C TYR A 379 -12.46 15.56 12.93
N GLU A 380 -12.46 16.62 12.14
CA GLU A 380 -13.66 17.42 11.85
C GLU A 380 -14.73 16.62 11.10
N LEU A 381 -14.30 15.79 10.14
CA LEU A 381 -15.17 14.86 9.42
C LEU A 381 -15.86 13.89 10.40
N ALA A 382 -15.07 13.21 11.23
CA ALA A 382 -15.54 12.24 12.20
C ALA A 382 -16.53 12.87 13.18
N ARG A 383 -16.16 14.03 13.74
CA ARG A 383 -16.98 14.80 14.68
C ARG A 383 -18.32 15.20 14.08
N LYS A 384 -18.31 15.73 12.85
CA LYS A 384 -19.52 16.15 12.14
C LYS A 384 -20.44 14.96 11.86
N LYS A 385 -19.88 13.81 11.45
CA LYS A 385 -20.62 12.58 11.18
C LYS A 385 -21.28 12.04 12.45
N LEU A 386 -20.54 11.95 13.56
CA LEU A 386 -21.09 11.54 14.86
C LEU A 386 -22.19 12.49 15.36
N ALA A 387 -21.99 13.80 15.23
CA ALA A 387 -23.01 14.79 15.61
C ALA A 387 -24.29 14.67 14.77
N SER A 388 -24.17 14.29 13.49
CA SER A 388 -25.32 14.03 12.62
C SER A 388 -26.07 12.74 12.96
N MET A 389 -25.36 11.73 13.48
CA MET A 389 -25.94 10.47 13.95
C MET A 389 -26.64 10.61 15.30
N ASN A 390 -26.16 11.52 16.16
CA ASN A 390 -26.72 11.78 17.49
C ASN A 390 -27.83 12.84 17.52
N ARG A 391 -28.25 13.38 16.36
CA ARG A 391 -29.47 14.21 16.30
C ARG A 391 -30.69 13.29 16.43
N PRO A 392 -31.70 13.63 17.26
CA PRO A 392 -32.94 12.89 17.25
C PRO A 392 -33.52 12.96 15.83
N PRO A 393 -34.01 11.85 15.27
CA PRO A 393 -34.66 11.89 13.97
C PRO A 393 -35.82 12.87 14.06
N HIS A 394 -35.94 13.78 13.08
CA HIS A 394 -37.20 14.47 12.84
C HIS A 394 -38.27 13.39 12.69
N SER A 395 -39.23 13.41 13.62
CA SER A 395 -40.43 12.58 13.75
C SER A 395 -40.35 11.15 13.20
N PRO A 396 -40.43 10.11 14.04
CA PRO A 396 -40.52 8.75 13.55
C PRO A 396 -41.81 8.59 12.76
N VAL A 397 -41.71 8.28 11.46
CA VAL A 397 -42.75 7.47 10.83
C VAL A 397 -42.62 6.11 11.49
N ILE A 398 -43.54 5.82 12.42
CA ILE A 398 -43.70 4.50 13.01
C ILE A 398 -44.07 3.55 11.86
N VAL A 399 -43.08 2.85 11.32
CA VAL A 399 -43.31 1.60 10.60
C VAL A 399 -43.24 0.53 11.67
N GLY A 400 -44.40 0.01 12.05
CA GLY A 400 -44.53 -1.01 13.10
C GLY A 400 -43.58 -2.18 12.86
N ALA A 401 -43.05 -2.71 13.96
CA ALA A 401 -42.33 -3.97 14.00
C ALA A 401 -43.14 -5.04 13.23
N ARG A 402 -42.57 -5.56 12.15
CA ARG A 402 -43.13 -6.75 11.49
C ARG A 402 -42.92 -7.95 12.41
N PRO A 403 -43.94 -8.78 12.64
CA PRO A 403 -43.68 -10.13 13.13
C PRO A 403 -42.87 -10.89 12.07
N ALA A 404 -42.00 -11.79 12.52
CA ALA A 404 -41.29 -12.71 11.66
C ALA A 404 -42.30 -13.45 10.77
N GLY A 405 -42.38 -13.04 9.50
CA GLY A 405 -43.20 -13.69 8.50
C GLY A 405 -42.63 -15.07 8.23
N SER A 406 -43.44 -16.08 8.50
CA SER A 406 -43.23 -17.47 8.08
C SER A 406 -42.79 -17.58 6.62
N PRO A 407 -41.95 -18.58 6.29
CA PRO A 407 -41.42 -18.76 4.94
C PRO A 407 -42.58 -18.84 3.95
N HIS A 408 -42.55 -17.99 2.92
CA HIS A 408 -43.48 -18.12 1.81
C HIS A 408 -43.34 -19.53 1.23
N SER A 409 -44.38 -20.33 1.45
CA SER A 409 -44.61 -21.57 0.74
C SER A 409 -44.63 -21.26 -0.74
N ALA A 410 -43.61 -21.76 -1.45
CA ALA A 410 -43.60 -21.84 -2.89
C ALA A 410 -44.71 -22.80 -3.33
N SER A 411 -45.90 -22.25 -3.58
CA SER A 411 -46.98 -22.93 -4.28
C SER A 411 -47.68 -21.94 -5.20
N GLY A 412 -46.92 -21.45 -6.17
CA GLY A 412 -47.40 -20.86 -7.41
C GLY A 412 -46.57 -21.48 -8.53
N SER A 413 -47.21 -21.92 -9.60
CA SER A 413 -46.56 -22.31 -10.86
C SER A 413 -45.40 -21.35 -11.22
N PRO A 414 -44.28 -21.83 -11.80
CA PRO A 414 -43.06 -21.02 -11.97
C PRO A 414 -43.35 -19.80 -12.87
N GLY A 415 -43.66 -18.67 -12.24
CA GLY A 415 -43.94 -17.41 -12.91
C GLY A 415 -42.66 -16.83 -13.49
N ASN A 416 -42.74 -16.36 -14.73
CA ASN A 416 -41.64 -15.88 -15.54
C ASN A 416 -41.13 -14.47 -15.13
N ASP A 417 -41.16 -14.14 -13.83
CA ASP A 417 -40.99 -12.79 -13.30
C ASP A 417 -39.57 -12.50 -12.75
N GLY A 418 -38.60 -13.41 -12.96
CA GLY A 418 -37.21 -13.24 -12.53
C GLY A 418 -36.52 -12.02 -13.17
N PRO A 419 -35.43 -11.49 -12.59
CA PRO A 419 -34.82 -10.25 -13.05
C PRO A 419 -34.20 -10.39 -14.45
N ILE A 420 -34.09 -9.25 -15.14
CA ILE A 420 -33.48 -9.16 -16.47
C ILE A 420 -32.16 -8.42 -16.37
N PHE A 421 -31.06 -9.05 -16.79
CA PHE A 421 -29.74 -8.43 -16.80
C PHE A 421 -29.29 -8.12 -18.22
N ILE A 422 -28.98 -6.86 -18.47
CA ILE A 422 -28.55 -6.37 -19.79
C ILE A 422 -27.07 -6.01 -19.70
N GLY A 423 -26.29 -6.42 -20.71
CA GLY A 423 -24.90 -5.98 -20.85
C GLY A 423 -24.37 -6.17 -22.26
N GLY A 424 -23.07 -5.97 -22.42
CA GLY A 424 -22.35 -6.01 -23.70
C GLY A 424 -21.15 -5.09 -23.66
N ALA A 425 -20.37 -5.03 -24.74
CA ALA A 425 -19.33 -4.01 -24.85
C ALA A 425 -19.95 -2.61 -24.73
N GLN A 426 -19.30 -1.70 -24.03
CA GLN A 426 -19.77 -0.31 -23.97
C GLN A 426 -19.96 0.25 -25.38
N ARG A 427 -20.95 1.13 -25.53
CA ARG A 427 -21.37 1.71 -26.83
C ARG A 427 -22.04 0.72 -27.79
N SER A 428 -22.45 -0.48 -27.35
CA SER A 428 -23.21 -1.45 -28.16
C SER A 428 -24.74 -1.30 -28.08
N GLY A 429 -25.25 -0.15 -27.62
CA GLY A 429 -26.70 0.10 -27.51
C GLY A 429 -27.36 -0.49 -26.25
N THR A 430 -26.60 -0.85 -25.22
CA THR A 430 -27.13 -1.33 -23.93
C THR A 430 -28.08 -0.34 -23.27
N THR A 431 -27.77 0.97 -23.29
CA THR A 431 -28.69 2.01 -22.79
C THR A 431 -29.96 2.11 -23.65
N LEU A 432 -29.90 1.91 -24.98
CA LEU A 432 -31.10 1.91 -25.82
C LEU A 432 -32.03 0.76 -25.45
N MET A 433 -31.48 -0.45 -25.33
CA MET A 433 -32.24 -1.64 -24.92
C MET A 433 -32.94 -1.42 -23.57
N ARG A 434 -32.21 -0.92 -22.55
CA ARG A 434 -32.79 -0.72 -21.22
C ARG A 434 -33.91 0.32 -21.23
N VAL A 435 -33.79 1.40 -22.01
CA VAL A 435 -34.85 2.43 -22.05
C VAL A 435 -36.08 1.96 -22.80
N MET A 436 -35.93 1.09 -23.81
CA MET A 436 -37.06 0.49 -24.53
C MET A 436 -37.82 -0.49 -23.61
N LEU A 437 -37.11 -1.36 -22.89
CA LEU A 437 -37.72 -2.25 -21.88
C LEU A 437 -38.37 -1.47 -20.73
N ASP A 438 -37.75 -0.39 -20.28
CA ASP A 438 -38.30 0.46 -19.22
C ASP A 438 -39.61 1.17 -19.64
N CYS A 439 -39.95 1.20 -20.93
CA CYS A 439 -41.26 1.69 -21.37
C CYS A 439 -42.38 0.65 -21.25
N HIS A 440 -42.03 -0.64 -21.22
CA HIS A 440 -43.00 -1.72 -21.05
C HIS A 440 -43.75 -1.58 -19.71
N PRO A 441 -45.08 -1.74 -19.64
CA PRO A 441 -45.86 -1.51 -18.41
C PRO A 441 -45.44 -2.39 -17.24
N ARG A 442 -44.83 -3.56 -17.50
CA ARG A 442 -44.44 -4.52 -16.46
C ARG A 442 -42.98 -4.47 -16.02
N ILE A 443 -42.10 -3.79 -16.77
CA ILE A 443 -40.65 -3.79 -16.54
C ILE A 443 -40.16 -2.38 -16.20
N CYS A 444 -39.46 -2.24 -15.08
CA CYS A 444 -38.69 -1.02 -14.77
C CYS A 444 -37.18 -1.27 -14.92
N CYS A 445 -36.47 -0.34 -15.54
CA CYS A 445 -35.01 -0.37 -15.63
C CYS A 445 -34.41 1.02 -15.42
N GLY A 446 -33.64 1.16 -14.35
CA GLY A 446 -32.98 2.42 -13.99
C GLY A 446 -31.69 2.68 -14.78
N VAL A 447 -30.92 3.64 -14.28
CA VAL A 447 -29.53 3.88 -14.69
C VAL A 447 -28.61 2.75 -14.23
N GLU A 448 -27.36 2.73 -14.71
CA GLU A 448 -26.34 1.76 -14.32
C GLU A 448 -26.18 1.68 -12.80
N LEU A 449 -26.47 0.51 -12.21
CA LEU A 449 -26.33 0.30 -10.78
C LEU A 449 -24.87 0.03 -10.40
N MET A 450 -24.08 -0.54 -11.32
CA MET A 450 -22.65 -0.86 -11.18
C MET A 450 -22.29 -1.84 -10.05
N VAL A 451 -23.27 -2.28 -9.24
CA VAL A 451 -23.04 -3.13 -8.06
C VAL A 451 -23.02 -4.63 -8.38
N LEU A 452 -23.69 -5.08 -9.46
CA LEU A 452 -23.83 -6.50 -9.75
C LEU A 452 -22.49 -7.21 -10.01
N PRO A 453 -21.52 -6.63 -10.75
CA PRO A 453 -20.17 -7.19 -10.85
C PRO A 453 -19.50 -7.40 -9.49
N VAL A 454 -19.66 -6.44 -8.57
CA VAL A 454 -19.08 -6.49 -7.22
C VAL A 454 -19.72 -7.60 -6.40
N VAL A 455 -21.05 -7.71 -6.46
CA VAL A 455 -21.80 -8.78 -5.77
C VAL A 455 -21.43 -10.15 -6.34
N ALA A 456 -21.27 -10.29 -7.66
CA ALA A 456 -20.87 -11.54 -8.28
C ALA A 456 -19.47 -12.00 -7.83
N GLU A 457 -18.48 -11.10 -7.81
CA GLU A 457 -17.14 -11.42 -7.29
C GLU A 457 -17.15 -11.71 -5.78
N HIS A 458 -17.97 -10.99 -5.00
CA HIS A 458 -18.12 -11.30 -3.58
C HIS A 458 -18.75 -12.69 -3.35
N TYR A 459 -19.81 -13.02 -4.09
CA TYR A 459 -20.44 -14.34 -4.05
C TYR A 459 -19.45 -15.45 -4.44
N LYS A 460 -18.65 -15.25 -5.50
CA LYS A 460 -17.57 -16.17 -5.89
C LYS A 460 -16.51 -16.32 -4.80
N PHE A 461 -16.12 -15.23 -4.14
CA PHE A 461 -15.17 -15.26 -3.04
C PHE A 461 -15.70 -16.10 -1.86
N LEU A 462 -16.97 -15.91 -1.49
CA LEU A 462 -17.60 -16.63 -0.38
C LEU A 462 -17.91 -18.10 -0.69
N THR A 463 -18.32 -18.40 -1.92
CA THR A 463 -18.71 -19.76 -2.35
C THR A 463 -17.59 -20.58 -2.98
N GLY A 464 -16.44 -19.96 -3.25
CA GLY A 464 -15.22 -20.61 -3.70
C GLY A 464 -14.36 -21.06 -2.51
N ARG A 465 -13.14 -20.53 -2.43
CA ARG A 465 -12.13 -20.95 -1.44
C ARG A 465 -12.54 -20.72 0.02
N ASN A 466 -13.50 -19.83 0.29
CA ASN A 466 -13.94 -19.51 1.65
C ASN A 466 -15.22 -20.24 2.07
N LEU A 467 -15.74 -21.17 1.26
CA LEU A 467 -16.98 -21.86 1.59
C LEU A 467 -16.87 -22.67 2.89
N GLU A 468 -15.71 -23.28 3.16
CA GLU A 468 -15.44 -23.99 4.43
C GLU A 468 -15.50 -23.03 5.64
N VAL A 469 -14.99 -21.82 5.48
CA VAL A 469 -15.10 -20.78 6.52
C VAL A 469 -16.57 -20.43 6.73
N MET A 470 -17.35 -20.21 5.66
CA MET A 470 -18.79 -19.95 5.78
C MET A 470 -19.51 -21.08 6.50
N HIS A 471 -19.17 -22.34 6.19
CA HIS A 471 -19.71 -23.52 6.87
C HIS A 471 -19.37 -23.55 8.36
N SER A 472 -18.17 -23.13 8.77
CA SER A 472 -17.81 -23.03 10.19
C SER A 472 -18.68 -22.05 10.98
N TYR A 473 -19.26 -21.05 10.31
CA TYR A 473 -20.24 -20.11 10.87
C TYR A 473 -21.69 -20.54 10.62
N GLY A 474 -21.93 -21.77 10.17
CA GLY A 474 -23.25 -22.33 9.93
C GLY A 474 -23.93 -21.87 8.63
N ASN A 475 -23.19 -21.26 7.69
CA ASN A 475 -23.74 -20.80 6.42
C ASN A 475 -23.39 -21.78 5.30
N THR A 476 -24.41 -22.28 4.61
CA THR A 476 -24.26 -23.10 3.40
C THR A 476 -24.10 -22.24 2.15
N ARG A 477 -23.74 -22.87 1.02
CA ARG A 477 -23.73 -22.19 -0.28
C ARG A 477 -25.10 -21.57 -0.61
N SER A 478 -26.19 -22.24 -0.25
CA SER A 478 -27.55 -21.73 -0.45
C SER A 478 -27.87 -20.53 0.44
N ASP A 479 -27.34 -20.50 1.67
CA ASP A 479 -27.48 -19.33 2.54
C ASP A 479 -26.75 -18.12 1.95
N VAL A 480 -25.50 -18.30 1.49
CA VAL A 480 -24.73 -17.24 0.83
C VAL A 480 -25.43 -16.73 -0.43
N GLN A 481 -25.94 -17.63 -1.26
CA GLN A 481 -26.75 -17.28 -2.43
C GLN A 481 -27.97 -16.44 -2.03
N ARG A 482 -28.72 -16.87 -1.01
CA ARG A 482 -29.91 -16.16 -0.50
C ARG A 482 -29.53 -14.75 -0.01
N TYR A 483 -28.41 -14.58 0.68
CA TYR A 483 -27.97 -13.27 1.17
C TYR A 483 -27.59 -12.33 0.02
N CYS A 484 -26.82 -12.82 -0.96
CA CYS A 484 -26.45 -12.01 -2.13
C CYS A 484 -27.68 -11.62 -2.96
N ARG A 485 -28.65 -12.54 -3.14
CA ARG A 485 -29.92 -12.25 -3.80
C ARG A 485 -30.71 -11.17 -3.05
N ALA A 486 -30.94 -11.37 -1.75
CA ALA A 486 -31.71 -10.44 -0.92
C ALA A 486 -31.09 -9.04 -0.90
N PHE A 487 -29.77 -8.94 -0.80
CA PHE A 487 -29.06 -7.66 -0.84
C PHE A 487 -29.36 -6.87 -2.11
N VAL A 488 -29.28 -7.51 -3.28
CA VAL A 488 -29.56 -6.85 -4.57
C VAL A 488 -31.04 -6.52 -4.71
N GLU A 489 -31.94 -7.44 -4.33
CA GLU A 489 -33.39 -7.20 -4.39
C GLU A 489 -33.81 -6.02 -3.50
N ASP A 490 -33.26 -5.91 -2.29
CA ASP A 490 -33.52 -4.80 -1.38
C ASP A 490 -33.03 -3.44 -1.93
N LEU A 491 -31.89 -3.43 -2.62
CA LEU A 491 -31.37 -2.21 -3.28
C LEU A 491 -32.31 -1.68 -4.37
N VAL A 492 -32.95 -2.57 -5.13
CA VAL A 492 -33.82 -2.19 -6.26
C VAL A 492 -35.29 -2.09 -5.86
N GLU A 493 -35.70 -2.63 -4.72
CA GLU A 493 -37.11 -2.75 -4.33
C GLU A 493 -37.80 -1.38 -4.20
N THR A 494 -37.11 -0.40 -3.59
CA THR A 494 -37.67 0.97 -3.47
C THR A 494 -37.90 1.59 -4.85
N PHE A 495 -36.96 1.40 -5.78
CA PHE A 495 -37.08 1.88 -7.16
C PHE A 495 -38.24 1.17 -7.89
N ARG A 496 -38.29 -0.17 -7.81
CA ARG A 496 -39.34 -0.98 -8.43
C ARG A 496 -40.73 -0.60 -7.95
N ARG A 497 -40.91 -0.43 -6.63
CA ARG A 497 -42.18 0.03 -6.04
C ARG A 497 -42.59 1.42 -6.52
N ARG A 498 -41.66 2.37 -6.58
CA ARG A 498 -41.93 3.73 -7.09
C ARG A 498 -42.32 3.71 -8.56
N ALA A 499 -41.73 2.83 -9.36
CA ALA A 499 -42.11 2.63 -10.75
C ALA A 499 -43.51 2.01 -10.90
N GLY A 500 -44.04 1.37 -9.85
CA GLY A 500 -45.33 0.69 -9.88
C GLY A 500 -45.34 -0.59 -10.74
N LYS A 501 -44.16 -1.15 -11.02
CA LYS A 501 -44.01 -2.28 -11.94
C LYS A 501 -43.63 -3.57 -11.21
N PRO A 502 -44.14 -4.73 -11.63
CA PRO A 502 -43.87 -6.00 -10.96
C PRO A 502 -42.43 -6.49 -11.14
N ARG A 503 -41.80 -6.20 -12.27
CA ARG A 503 -40.50 -6.77 -12.65
C ARG A 503 -39.45 -5.68 -12.83
N TRP A 504 -38.21 -6.00 -12.46
CA TRP A 504 -37.08 -5.11 -12.62
C TRP A 504 -36.04 -5.69 -13.59
N ALA A 505 -35.34 -4.79 -14.26
CA ALA A 505 -34.17 -5.07 -15.05
C ALA A 505 -33.02 -4.18 -14.58
N GLU A 506 -31.79 -4.64 -14.74
CA GLU A 506 -30.59 -3.86 -14.47
C GLU A 506 -29.64 -3.94 -15.66
N LYS A 507 -29.11 -2.78 -16.03
CA LYS A 507 -28.17 -2.63 -17.13
C LYS A 507 -26.88 -2.07 -16.57
N THR A 508 -25.87 -2.91 -16.52
CA THR A 508 -24.46 -2.54 -16.39
C THR A 508 -23.72 -3.28 -17.51
N PRO A 509 -22.96 -2.61 -18.40
CA PRO A 509 -22.33 -3.27 -19.56
C PRO A 509 -21.56 -4.55 -19.19
N GLN A 510 -20.88 -4.52 -18.04
CA GLN A 510 -20.05 -5.61 -17.52
C GLN A 510 -20.85 -6.82 -17.00
N ASN A 511 -22.17 -6.77 -16.86
CA ASN A 511 -22.98 -7.90 -16.37
C ASN A 511 -22.77 -9.18 -17.19
N ILE A 512 -22.52 -9.04 -18.50
CA ILE A 512 -22.22 -10.16 -19.40
C ILE A 512 -20.96 -10.94 -19.00
N LEU A 513 -20.03 -10.33 -18.27
CA LEU A 513 -18.81 -11.00 -17.79
C LEU A 513 -19.08 -11.89 -16.58
N TYR A 514 -20.26 -11.78 -15.96
CA TYR A 514 -20.62 -12.43 -14.70
C TYR A 514 -21.90 -13.27 -14.79
N MET A 515 -22.37 -13.60 -16.01
CA MET A 515 -23.68 -14.24 -16.18
C MET A 515 -23.79 -15.58 -15.45
N VAL A 516 -22.72 -16.38 -15.37
CA VAL A 516 -22.78 -17.66 -14.65
C VAL A 516 -23.02 -17.43 -13.16
N LEU A 517 -22.27 -16.51 -12.55
CA LEU A 517 -22.40 -16.20 -11.12
C LEU A 517 -23.73 -15.52 -10.81
N LEU A 518 -24.15 -14.55 -11.63
CA LEU A 518 -25.46 -13.93 -11.51
C LEU A 518 -26.58 -14.96 -11.73
N GLY A 519 -26.36 -15.97 -12.59
CA GLY A 519 -27.30 -17.04 -12.83
C GLY A 519 -27.37 -18.07 -11.70
N GLU A 520 -26.31 -18.19 -10.89
CA GLU A 520 -26.34 -18.92 -9.62
C GLU A 520 -27.07 -18.11 -8.54
N ILE A 521 -26.79 -16.81 -8.40
CA ILE A 521 -27.47 -15.95 -7.41
C ILE A 521 -28.97 -15.83 -7.73
N PHE A 522 -29.31 -15.70 -9.01
CA PHE A 522 -30.68 -15.57 -9.53
C PHE A 522 -30.97 -16.71 -10.53
N PRO A 523 -31.42 -17.88 -10.06
CA PRO A 523 -31.71 -19.03 -10.93
C PRO A 523 -32.80 -18.76 -11.99
N ASP A 524 -33.67 -17.79 -11.71
CA ASP A 524 -34.80 -17.34 -12.54
C ASP A 524 -34.45 -16.18 -13.48
N ALA A 525 -33.22 -15.67 -13.46
CA ALA A 525 -32.83 -14.51 -14.28
C ALA A 525 -32.67 -14.83 -15.78
N LYS A 526 -33.00 -13.84 -16.62
CA LYS A 526 -32.73 -13.81 -18.06
C LYS A 526 -31.65 -12.77 -18.39
N PHE A 527 -30.81 -13.07 -19.37
CA PHE A 527 -29.71 -12.20 -19.79
C PHE A 527 -29.88 -11.74 -21.23
N ILE A 528 -29.66 -10.45 -21.48
CA ILE A 528 -29.64 -9.85 -22.81
C ILE A 528 -28.21 -9.36 -23.09
N HIS A 529 -27.54 -10.01 -24.03
CA HIS A 529 -26.21 -9.64 -24.49
C HIS A 529 -26.31 -8.79 -25.77
N MET A 530 -26.05 -7.49 -25.64
CA MET A 530 -26.04 -6.58 -26.79
C MET A 530 -24.75 -6.75 -27.59
N LEU A 531 -24.91 -7.05 -28.88
CA LEU A 531 -23.85 -7.10 -29.87
C LEU A 531 -23.99 -5.92 -30.84
N ARG A 532 -22.84 -5.38 -31.27
CA ARG A 532 -22.76 -4.33 -32.27
C ARG A 532 -21.46 -4.50 -33.06
N ASP A 533 -21.45 -4.07 -34.32
CA ASP A 533 -20.25 -3.99 -35.14
C ASP A 533 -19.13 -3.28 -34.34
N GLY A 534 -18.04 -4.02 -34.11
CA GLY A 534 -16.93 -3.55 -33.28
C GLY A 534 -16.25 -2.30 -33.80
N ARG A 535 -16.31 -2.06 -35.12
CA ARG A 535 -15.77 -0.85 -35.75
C ARG A 535 -16.59 0.39 -35.35
N ASP A 536 -17.91 0.28 -35.37
CA ASP A 536 -18.80 1.35 -34.91
C ASP A 536 -18.68 1.60 -33.40
N VAL A 537 -18.44 0.53 -32.62
CA VAL A 537 -18.11 0.63 -31.18
C VAL A 537 -16.81 1.40 -30.99
N ALA A 538 -15.75 1.07 -31.74
CA ALA A 538 -14.46 1.76 -31.67
C ALA A 538 -14.59 3.25 -32.02
N CYS A 539 -15.27 3.59 -33.12
CA CYS A 539 -15.55 4.99 -33.48
C CYS A 539 -16.34 5.74 -32.39
N SER A 540 -17.14 5.04 -31.59
CA SER A 540 -17.83 5.66 -30.47
C SER A 540 -16.99 5.76 -29.20
N LEU A 541 -16.05 4.84 -28.96
CA LEU A 541 -15.24 4.84 -27.75
C LEU A 541 -14.15 5.90 -27.81
N VAL A 542 -13.50 6.07 -28.96
CA VAL A 542 -12.39 7.03 -29.12
C VAL A 542 -12.81 8.50 -29.02
N THR A 543 -14.12 8.79 -29.02
CA THR A 543 -14.65 10.14 -28.78
C THR A 543 -14.94 10.41 -27.31
N MET A 544 -14.78 9.41 -26.42
CA MET A 544 -15.02 9.55 -24.99
C MET A 544 -13.76 10.07 -24.28
N ASP A 545 -13.97 10.89 -23.25
CA ASP A 545 -12.90 11.46 -22.43
C ASP A 545 -12.78 10.76 -21.08
N TRP A 546 -12.90 9.42 -21.08
CA TRP A 546 -12.92 8.64 -19.85
C TRP A 546 -11.52 8.43 -19.28
N ILE A 547 -11.36 8.79 -18.01
CA ILE A 547 -10.10 8.77 -17.27
C ILE A 547 -10.18 7.76 -16.13
N ASP A 548 -9.13 6.97 -15.97
CA ASP A 548 -8.90 6.17 -14.77
C ASP A 548 -8.52 7.11 -13.62
N LYS A 549 -9.39 7.19 -12.61
CA LYS A 549 -9.21 8.08 -11.45
C LYS A 549 -7.98 7.73 -10.61
N THR A 550 -7.44 6.53 -10.74
CA THR A 550 -6.26 6.07 -10.01
C THR A 550 -4.98 6.56 -10.66
N THR A 551 -4.90 6.47 -11.99
CA THR A 551 -3.68 6.80 -12.76
C THR A 551 -3.71 8.21 -13.35
N GLY A 552 -4.89 8.85 -13.42
CA GLY A 552 -5.09 10.14 -14.08
C GLY A 552 -4.97 10.08 -15.61
N ARG A 553 -4.83 8.88 -16.19
CA ARG A 553 -4.69 8.66 -17.64
C ARG A 553 -6.01 8.23 -18.26
N LYS A 554 -6.19 8.45 -19.57
CA LYS A 554 -7.35 7.92 -20.27
C LYS A 554 -7.29 6.40 -20.27
N PHE A 555 -8.45 5.76 -20.32
CA PHE A 555 -8.46 4.32 -20.54
C PHE A 555 -7.93 4.01 -21.93
N GLU A 556 -7.04 3.01 -22.04
CA GLU A 556 -6.45 2.58 -23.31
C GLU A 556 -7.51 2.36 -24.41
N PHE A 557 -8.68 1.83 -24.04
CA PHE A 557 -9.77 1.54 -24.95
C PHE A 557 -10.58 2.75 -25.44
N VAL A 558 -10.29 3.95 -24.94
CA VAL A 558 -10.79 5.23 -25.49
C VAL A 558 -9.68 6.08 -26.12
N GLU A 559 -8.41 5.67 -26.01
CA GLU A 559 -7.27 6.43 -26.55
C GLU A 559 -6.99 6.11 -28.03
N SER A 560 -7.26 4.89 -28.47
CA SER A 560 -6.95 4.46 -29.83
C SER A 560 -7.91 3.40 -30.36
N ILE A 561 -7.99 3.30 -31.69
CA ILE A 561 -8.75 2.23 -32.36
C ILE A 561 -8.21 0.85 -31.98
N THR A 562 -6.89 0.69 -31.86
CA THR A 562 -6.28 -0.56 -31.43
C THR A 562 -6.72 -0.97 -30.02
N GLY A 563 -6.73 -0.03 -29.07
CA GLY A 563 -7.20 -0.27 -27.71
C GLY A 563 -8.71 -0.58 -27.68
N ALA A 564 -9.51 0.17 -28.43
CA ALA A 564 -10.95 -0.06 -28.53
C ALA A 564 -11.28 -1.44 -29.16
N ALA A 565 -10.51 -1.86 -30.16
CA ALA A 565 -10.66 -3.18 -30.79
C ALA A 565 -10.34 -4.33 -29.83
N ARG A 566 -9.25 -4.20 -29.05
CA ARG A 566 -8.93 -5.17 -27.99
C ARG A 566 -10.03 -5.28 -26.94
N TYR A 567 -10.52 -4.13 -26.46
CA TYR A 567 -11.62 -4.08 -25.50
C TYR A 567 -12.90 -4.72 -26.05
N TRP A 568 -13.28 -4.39 -27.28
CA TRP A 568 -14.46 -4.97 -27.91
C TRP A 568 -14.32 -6.49 -28.05
N ARG A 569 -13.17 -6.98 -28.53
CA ARG A 569 -12.90 -8.42 -28.59
C ARG A 569 -13.02 -9.07 -27.22
N ASP A 570 -12.37 -8.53 -26.20
CA ASP A 570 -12.37 -9.10 -24.85
C ASP A 570 -13.79 -9.22 -24.29
N MET A 571 -14.55 -8.11 -24.34
CA MET A 571 -15.93 -8.06 -23.86
C MET A 571 -16.83 -9.07 -24.58
N VAL A 572 -16.79 -9.10 -25.92
CA VAL A 572 -17.66 -9.97 -26.71
C VAL A 572 -17.26 -11.43 -26.54
N THR A 573 -15.97 -11.75 -26.57
CA THR A 573 -15.47 -13.12 -26.42
C THR A 573 -15.84 -13.67 -25.04
N ARG A 574 -15.56 -12.93 -23.97
CA ARG A 574 -15.86 -13.36 -22.59
C ARG A 574 -17.36 -13.42 -22.34
N GLY A 575 -18.14 -12.47 -22.87
CA GLY A 575 -19.60 -12.52 -22.81
C GLY A 575 -20.17 -13.76 -23.47
N ARG A 576 -19.69 -14.11 -24.68
CA ARG A 576 -20.09 -15.33 -25.39
C ARG A 576 -19.67 -16.60 -24.66
N GLN A 577 -18.47 -16.63 -24.08
CA GLN A 577 -18.01 -17.75 -23.26
C GLN A 577 -18.92 -17.96 -22.04
N GLN A 578 -19.32 -16.89 -21.36
CA GLN A 578 -20.29 -16.97 -20.26
C GLN A 578 -21.64 -17.50 -20.79
N ALA A 579 -22.13 -16.98 -21.92
CA ALA A 579 -23.41 -17.40 -22.51
C ALA A 579 -23.46 -18.88 -22.92
N ALA A 580 -22.32 -19.42 -23.38
CA ALA A 580 -22.19 -20.81 -23.78
C ALA A 580 -22.15 -21.80 -22.60
N HIS A 581 -22.07 -21.31 -21.36
CA HIS A 581 -22.01 -22.17 -20.19
C HIS A 581 -23.31 -22.99 -20.03
N PRO A 582 -23.26 -24.31 -19.81
CA PRO A 582 -24.46 -25.16 -19.78
C PRO A 582 -25.52 -24.73 -18.75
N SER A 583 -25.12 -24.14 -17.61
CA SER A 583 -26.06 -23.64 -16.59
C SER A 583 -26.94 -22.47 -17.06
N LEU A 584 -26.62 -21.85 -18.19
CA LEU A 584 -27.35 -20.74 -18.78
C LEU A 584 -28.10 -21.11 -20.07
N ALA A 585 -28.20 -22.41 -20.39
CA ALA A 585 -28.96 -22.87 -21.55
C ALA A 585 -30.39 -22.30 -21.54
N GLY A 586 -30.78 -21.61 -22.62
CA GLY A 586 -32.10 -20.95 -22.75
C GLY A 586 -32.31 -19.71 -21.87
N ARG A 587 -31.25 -19.19 -21.23
CA ARG A 587 -31.30 -18.02 -20.35
C ARG A 587 -30.56 -16.80 -20.88
N VAL A 588 -29.90 -16.89 -22.04
CA VAL A 588 -29.21 -15.76 -22.69
C VAL A 588 -29.77 -15.53 -24.09
N LEU A 589 -30.07 -14.27 -24.41
CA LEU A 589 -30.41 -13.82 -25.76
C LEU A 589 -29.37 -12.81 -26.23
N GLU A 590 -28.76 -13.07 -27.38
CA GLU A 590 -27.92 -12.09 -28.06
C GLU A 590 -28.79 -11.20 -28.97
N VAL A 591 -28.62 -9.89 -28.86
CA VAL A 591 -29.39 -8.91 -29.63
C VAL A 591 -28.44 -8.00 -30.38
N ARG A 592 -28.57 -7.94 -31.72
CA ARG A 592 -27.80 -7.04 -32.56
C ARG A 592 -28.38 -5.63 -32.50
N TYR A 593 -27.53 -4.65 -32.20
CA TYR A 593 -27.88 -3.24 -32.22
C TYR A 593 -28.42 -2.81 -33.58
N GLU A 594 -27.85 -3.32 -34.67
CA GLU A 594 -28.25 -2.98 -36.04
C GLU A 594 -29.72 -3.36 -36.27
N ALA A 595 -30.09 -4.61 -35.93
CA ALA A 595 -31.47 -5.07 -36.01
C ALA A 595 -32.42 -4.29 -35.08
N LEU A 596 -31.95 -3.95 -33.87
CA LEU A 596 -32.75 -3.17 -32.91
C LEU A 596 -33.11 -1.78 -33.47
N VAL A 597 -32.25 -1.16 -34.26
CA VAL A 597 -32.53 0.17 -34.84
C VAL A 597 -33.18 0.11 -36.22
N THR A 598 -32.93 -0.92 -37.04
CA THR A 598 -33.55 -1.06 -38.37
C THR A 598 -34.91 -1.73 -38.33
N GLU A 599 -35.09 -2.72 -37.47
CA GLU A 599 -36.31 -3.53 -37.32
C GLU A 599 -36.76 -3.59 -35.84
N PRO A 600 -37.03 -2.43 -35.21
CA PRO A 600 -37.24 -2.34 -33.77
C PRO A 600 -38.44 -3.15 -33.27
N ALA A 601 -39.54 -3.18 -34.02
CA ALA A 601 -40.72 -3.93 -33.64
C ALA A 601 -40.48 -5.45 -33.65
N ALA A 602 -39.82 -5.97 -34.71
CA ALA A 602 -39.49 -7.39 -34.81
C ALA A 602 -38.50 -7.81 -33.71
N THR A 603 -37.45 -7.00 -33.51
CA THR A 603 -36.43 -7.25 -32.48
C THR A 603 -37.03 -7.22 -31.08
N MET A 604 -37.86 -6.22 -30.75
CA MET A 604 -38.48 -6.13 -29.42
C MET A 604 -39.51 -7.22 -29.18
N ARG A 605 -40.23 -7.71 -30.21
CA ARG A 605 -41.09 -8.91 -30.06
C ARG A 605 -40.28 -10.13 -29.65
N GLN A 606 -39.12 -10.34 -30.27
CA GLN A 606 -38.22 -11.43 -29.89
C GLN A 606 -37.71 -11.26 -28.45
N VAL A 607 -37.31 -10.05 -28.07
CA VAL A 607 -36.82 -9.76 -26.71
C VAL A 607 -37.92 -10.00 -25.67
N LEU A 608 -39.12 -9.45 -25.88
CA LEU A 608 -40.26 -9.62 -24.97
C LEU A 608 -40.69 -11.08 -24.87
N ALA A 609 -40.76 -11.81 -26.00
CA ALA A 609 -41.04 -13.24 -25.98
C ALA A 609 -39.97 -14.04 -25.21
N PHE A 610 -38.69 -13.68 -25.33
CA PHE A 610 -37.60 -14.35 -24.62
C PHE A 610 -37.64 -14.10 -23.10
N VAL A 611 -37.90 -12.87 -22.67
CA VAL A 611 -38.13 -12.59 -21.24
C VAL A 611 -39.53 -13.02 -20.79
N GLY A 612 -40.37 -13.45 -21.75
CA GLY A 612 -41.78 -13.84 -21.70
C GLY A 612 -42.69 -12.82 -21.01
N GLU A 613 -42.67 -11.62 -21.57
CA GLU A 613 -43.69 -10.58 -21.42
C GLU A 613 -44.47 -10.44 -22.74
N ASP A 614 -45.71 -9.97 -22.66
CA ASP A 614 -46.54 -9.71 -23.82
C ASP A 614 -46.04 -8.49 -24.62
N TRP A 615 -46.49 -8.35 -25.87
CA TRP A 615 -46.19 -7.17 -26.68
C TRP A 615 -46.93 -5.93 -26.15
N ASP A 616 -46.22 -4.81 -26.04
CA ASP A 616 -46.79 -3.48 -25.79
C ASP A 616 -46.08 -2.45 -26.67
N ASP A 617 -46.83 -1.62 -27.40
CA ASP A 617 -46.28 -0.62 -28.33
C ASP A 617 -45.43 0.46 -27.63
N ALA A 618 -45.59 0.64 -26.31
CA ALA A 618 -44.83 1.61 -25.51
C ALA A 618 -43.31 1.41 -25.63
N VAL A 619 -42.84 0.18 -25.88
CA VAL A 619 -41.40 -0.11 -26.05
C VAL A 619 -40.77 0.61 -27.24
N LEU A 620 -41.58 1.03 -28.22
CA LEU A 620 -41.14 1.79 -29.38
C LEU A 620 -41.13 3.31 -29.14
N SER A 621 -41.84 3.78 -28.11
CA SER A 621 -41.97 5.21 -27.76
C SER A 621 -40.96 5.67 -26.72
N HIS A 622 -39.78 5.04 -26.63
CA HIS A 622 -38.78 5.35 -25.59
C HIS A 622 -38.35 6.82 -25.52
N HIS A 623 -38.33 7.54 -26.63
CA HIS A 623 -37.94 8.94 -26.73
C HIS A 623 -38.97 9.91 -26.11
N THR A 624 -40.23 9.50 -25.96
CA THR A 624 -41.30 10.34 -25.36
C THR A 624 -41.39 10.18 -23.85
N LYS A 625 -40.76 9.15 -23.28
CA LYS A 625 -40.79 8.90 -21.83
C LYS A 625 -40.02 9.96 -21.06
N HIS A 626 -40.72 10.66 -20.17
CA HIS A 626 -40.13 11.65 -19.27
C HIS A 626 -39.36 10.94 -18.13
N ARG A 627 -38.09 11.31 -17.93
CA ARG A 627 -37.17 10.68 -16.94
C ARG A 627 -36.57 11.74 -15.99
N PRO A 628 -37.38 12.40 -15.15
CA PRO A 628 -36.91 13.49 -14.31
C PRO A 628 -36.01 12.96 -13.19
N GLY A 629 -34.83 13.57 -13.02
CA GLY A 629 -33.90 13.25 -11.94
C GLY A 629 -33.08 11.97 -12.14
N GLU A 630 -33.14 11.33 -13.32
CA GLU A 630 -32.16 10.28 -13.66
C GLU A 630 -30.76 10.88 -13.78
N VAL A 631 -29.76 10.12 -13.31
CA VAL A 631 -28.34 10.48 -13.46
C VAL A 631 -27.99 10.50 -14.95
N VAL A 632 -27.25 11.54 -15.38
CA VAL A 632 -26.83 11.68 -16.77
C VAL A 632 -25.71 10.69 -17.09
N GLU A 633 -26.04 9.65 -17.86
CA GLU A 633 -25.08 8.71 -18.47
C GLU A 633 -24.53 9.25 -19.81
N PRO A 634 -23.36 8.76 -20.29
CA PRO A 634 -22.79 9.14 -21.59
C PRO A 634 -23.68 8.87 -22.82
N SER A 635 -24.71 8.02 -22.67
CA SER A 635 -25.68 7.69 -23.73
C SER A 635 -27.01 8.46 -23.62
N THR A 636 -27.18 9.32 -22.61
CA THR A 636 -28.47 9.96 -22.29
C THR A 636 -28.99 10.81 -23.44
N ALA A 637 -28.13 11.66 -24.01
CA ALA A 637 -28.51 12.57 -25.10
C ALA A 637 -28.91 11.83 -26.40
N GLN A 638 -28.43 10.61 -26.59
CA GLN A 638 -28.73 9.78 -27.75
C GLN A 638 -30.10 9.09 -27.56
N VAL A 639 -30.37 8.55 -26.38
CA VAL A 639 -31.60 7.78 -26.10
C VAL A 639 -32.83 8.64 -25.83
N THR A 640 -32.67 9.97 -25.74
CA THR A 640 -33.79 10.92 -25.72
C THR A 640 -34.31 11.25 -27.12
N LYS A 641 -33.61 10.84 -28.18
CA LYS A 641 -34.03 11.06 -29.57
C LYS A 641 -34.81 9.85 -30.10
N PRO A 642 -35.69 10.02 -31.09
CA PRO A 642 -36.26 8.89 -31.84
C PRO A 642 -35.16 7.99 -32.41
N LEU A 643 -35.49 6.73 -32.74
CA LEU A 643 -34.54 5.82 -33.38
C LEU A 643 -33.99 6.45 -34.67
N TYR A 644 -32.68 6.30 -34.89
CA TYR A 644 -31.98 6.80 -36.06
C TYR A 644 -30.91 5.82 -36.51
N HIS A 645 -30.59 5.83 -37.81
CA HIS A 645 -29.67 4.87 -38.43
C HIS A 645 -28.26 5.42 -38.64
N THR A 646 -28.03 6.71 -38.42
CA THR A 646 -26.73 7.37 -38.70
C THR A 646 -25.54 6.82 -37.90
N ALA A 647 -25.81 6.04 -36.85
CA ALA A 647 -24.77 5.39 -36.08
C ALA A 647 -24.43 3.97 -36.57
N VAL A 648 -25.17 3.42 -37.54
CA VAL A 648 -24.90 2.13 -38.17
C VAL A 648 -23.97 2.36 -39.36
N HIS A 649 -22.92 1.56 -39.47
CA HIS A 649 -21.88 1.65 -40.51
C HIS A 649 -21.12 2.99 -40.54
N ARG A 650 -21.16 3.78 -39.46
CA ARG A 650 -20.41 5.05 -39.37
C ARG A 650 -18.91 4.86 -39.53
N TRP A 651 -18.40 3.68 -39.18
CA TRP A 651 -16.99 3.32 -39.37
C TRP A 651 -16.51 3.46 -40.81
N GLN A 652 -17.39 3.35 -41.82
CA GLN A 652 -17.02 3.51 -43.23
C GLN A 652 -16.53 4.93 -43.54
N HIS A 653 -17.03 5.92 -42.80
CA HIS A 653 -16.69 7.33 -42.96
C HIS A 653 -15.70 7.81 -41.89
N ASP A 654 -15.83 7.31 -40.67
CA ASP A 654 -15.09 7.81 -39.50
C ASP A 654 -13.69 7.17 -39.36
N MET A 655 -13.46 5.98 -39.94
CA MET A 655 -12.16 5.30 -39.86
C MET A 655 -11.32 5.56 -41.11
N THR A 656 -10.05 5.90 -40.90
CA THR A 656 -9.05 5.88 -41.96
C THR A 656 -8.68 4.44 -42.35
N GLU A 657 -8.00 4.23 -43.49
CA GLU A 657 -7.50 2.90 -43.86
C GLU A 657 -6.52 2.32 -42.82
N ALA A 658 -5.74 3.19 -42.16
CA ALA A 658 -4.86 2.79 -41.07
C ALA A 658 -5.66 2.32 -39.85
N ASP A 659 -6.74 3.01 -39.49
CA ASP A 659 -7.64 2.60 -38.41
C ASP A 659 -8.30 1.26 -38.73
N LYS A 660 -8.77 1.06 -39.97
CA LYS A 660 -9.38 -0.20 -40.41
C LYS A 660 -8.38 -1.35 -40.30
N ALA A 661 -7.15 -1.15 -40.76
CA ALA A 661 -6.07 -2.13 -40.61
C ALA A 661 -5.73 -2.43 -39.14
N ALA A 662 -5.66 -1.39 -38.29
CA ALA A 662 -5.42 -1.54 -36.86
C ALA A 662 -6.52 -2.33 -36.16
N PHE A 663 -7.79 -2.03 -36.44
CA PHE A 663 -8.92 -2.80 -35.91
C PHE A 663 -8.87 -4.25 -36.42
N LYS A 664 -8.59 -4.43 -37.72
CA LYS A 664 -8.49 -5.76 -38.35
C LYS A 664 -7.48 -6.66 -37.68
N ALA A 665 -6.28 -6.14 -37.44
CA ALA A 665 -5.23 -6.87 -36.76
C ALA A 665 -5.64 -7.33 -35.35
N GLN A 666 -6.48 -6.55 -34.67
CA GLN A 666 -6.87 -6.86 -33.30
C GLN A 666 -8.15 -7.65 -33.16
N ALA A 667 -9.13 -7.58 -34.06
CA ALA A 667 -10.48 -8.11 -33.83
C ALA A 667 -11.20 -8.65 -35.09
N GLY A 668 -10.45 -8.89 -36.17
CA GLY A 668 -11.05 -9.14 -37.48
C GLY A 668 -11.68 -10.50 -37.73
N ASP A 669 -11.01 -11.54 -37.28
CA ASP A 669 -11.56 -12.90 -37.18
C ASP A 669 -12.91 -12.90 -36.44
N LEU A 670 -13.03 -12.18 -35.32
CA LEU A 670 -14.27 -12.12 -34.55
C LEU A 670 -15.37 -11.32 -35.26
N LEU A 671 -15.02 -10.26 -36.01
CA LEU A 671 -16.01 -9.59 -36.89
C LEU A 671 -16.56 -10.56 -37.93
N THR A 672 -15.70 -11.36 -38.56
CA THR A 672 -16.11 -12.35 -39.55
C THR A 672 -16.93 -13.49 -38.92
N GLU A 673 -16.52 -14.01 -37.75
CA GLU A 673 -17.30 -15.00 -36.99
C GLU A 673 -18.71 -14.50 -36.70
N LEU A 674 -18.83 -13.24 -36.31
CA LEU A 674 -20.11 -12.60 -36.01
C LEU A 674 -20.83 -12.09 -37.26
N GLY A 675 -20.35 -12.36 -38.47
CA GLY A 675 -21.01 -11.97 -39.72
C GLY A 675 -21.12 -10.45 -39.94
N TYR A 676 -20.23 -9.66 -39.33
CA TYR A 676 -20.11 -8.22 -39.56
C TYR A 676 -19.18 -7.87 -40.74
N ALA A 677 -18.36 -8.83 -41.18
CA ALA A 677 -17.43 -8.66 -42.30
C ALA A 677 -17.19 -10.00 -43.03
N ASP A 678 -16.93 -9.94 -44.34
CA ASP A 678 -16.54 -11.12 -45.13
C ASP A 678 -15.07 -11.49 -44.87
N THR A 679 -14.62 -12.67 -45.32
CA THR A 679 -13.21 -13.11 -45.15
C THR A 679 -12.19 -12.25 -45.91
N HIS A 680 -12.64 -11.47 -46.90
CA HIS A 680 -11.81 -10.61 -47.77
C HIS A 680 -11.76 -9.15 -47.31
N TRP A 681 -12.27 -8.86 -46.12
CA TRP A 681 -12.41 -7.50 -45.60
C TRP A 681 -11.09 -6.81 -45.32
#